data_AF-A0ABD2KPE8-F1
#
_entry.id   AF-A0ABD2KPE8-F1
#
_cell.length_a   1.000
_cell.length_b   1.000
_cell.length_c   1.000
_cell.angle_alpha   90.00
_cell.angle_beta   90.00
_cell.angle_gamma   90.00
#
_symmetry.space_group_name_H-M   'P 1'
#
loop_
_entity.id
_entity.type
_entity.pdbx_description
1 polymer ?
#
loop_
_entity_poly.entity_id
_entity_poly.type
_entity_poly.pdbx_seq_one_letter_code
_entity_poly.pdbx_strand_id
1 'polypeptide(L)'
;MLFVEKEFALFDELELLNQFVYQNQSQSSETQNQQKPRNEFYQIWTPFYMDSQLKKLSNDAEKMTNTRKRRRKAHHSMEERSDGRDFLLSNCRIVHNLFTKFQNSCKDFMEFDANVPRNNEIARNCVKMAPLFCPFVPSIANCFNNKCPLKTVHLSQFNESPFVSSNGDTDQRDNSKTVLCSNPQKHTIKHDQWVFPPNSLFLLADVSLIRHFLSHPHEKFELIVADPPWPNRTVKRQRTYQMFKASRFSLDNLFDRLGHLPIPQLLADDGLFCIWLTNSKTAHEMAQELLEKWELRRLAQWHWLKICRTGEPICAFRPEHKVPFESLLIACKKCSANEWKIPDNFCVISVPNANPSRKPPISLLLQQLGFVGQVRNGLELFARYLLPNFTSVGLLLIRLHSFCVPFVLCFASMVFRFVFCHCLKGVHRNTRNVLQLGIGFFFIFLAFNSQGFIEESVLESFSPETVPKHAGYTSLCIIYASFTVLNFAAPPIVQCLGTRTSLALAGCTYVLFLSGFLFVNTFFLYFSSALLGLGAAVIWTAQGKYLALNSSEQTAGKHSSLFLALSLACLSFGGFFLLIIFLVNDDTASLSSSSSSSRSLNNSSSSSSADISPSFDHPTIKLVYGSFTGIALLGVAVLALLPPTRTNSKVSYVNDNDGIGVEELEMKKREEERWKKQQDDMNVQPRREESSLERIMVLAASRKMAALAAVFGYTGILLSFWSSIFPTTLINTLQMRSQFSPKILIALNAIFKGLGQPFLSVLFECFRLHRVKRSRLVFVGMLLHLLAFVLIFLILPNESPLGPTDKTAIIRPNVVIALFCGFLLSFGDAFWSTQIFAFLITNYPNRSAESFALFKFYQSLLTSIFFYLSSHLLLHWHLLILSISVIFGYLSFVVAEKMEGQRKNNGTTEQKQTNN
;
A
#
# COMPACT_ATOMS: atom_id res chain seq x y z
N MET A 1 14.69 -0.50 38.34
CA MET A 1 15.22 0.84 38.67
C MET A 1 16.73 0.75 38.51
N LEU A 2 17.35 1.66 37.76
CA LEU A 2 18.78 1.53 37.42
C LEU A 2 19.67 2.46 38.25
N PHE A 3 19.21 3.67 38.58
CA PHE A 3 19.99 4.64 39.36
C PHE A 3 19.08 5.69 40.03
N VAL A 4 19.40 6.11 41.26
CA VAL A 4 18.67 7.18 41.98
C VAL A 4 19.65 8.06 42.74
N GLU A 5 19.50 9.36 42.56
CA GLU A 5 20.16 10.41 43.31
C GLU A 5 19.13 11.40 43.89
N LYS A 6 19.59 12.36 44.69
CA LYS A 6 18.70 13.36 45.34
C LYS A 6 17.92 14.20 44.33
N GLU A 7 18.47 14.46 43.16
CA GLU A 7 17.91 15.39 42.16
C GLU A 7 17.37 14.70 40.90
N PHE A 8 17.72 13.43 40.66
CA PHE A 8 17.32 12.71 39.46
C PHE A 8 17.32 11.19 39.64
N ALA A 9 16.60 10.48 38.78
CA ALA A 9 16.57 9.02 38.77
C ALA A 9 16.45 8.45 37.35
N LEU A 10 17.16 7.35 37.08
CA LEU A 10 17.20 6.63 35.81
C LEU A 10 16.38 5.33 35.90
N PHE A 11 15.46 5.16 34.94
CA PHE A 11 14.58 4.01 34.86
C PHE A 11 14.59 3.36 33.48
N ASP A 12 14.59 2.02 33.46
CA ASP A 12 14.20 1.24 32.28
C ASP A 12 12.68 1.03 32.29
N GLU A 13 11.97 1.80 31.47
CA GLU A 13 10.51 1.75 31.37
C GLU A 13 10.01 0.34 30.98
N LEU A 14 10.74 -0.37 30.12
CA LEU A 14 10.36 -1.70 29.65
C LEU A 14 10.47 -2.74 30.77
N GLU A 15 11.54 -2.68 31.55
CA GLU A 15 11.73 -3.58 32.69
C GLU A 15 10.70 -3.32 33.79
N LEU A 16 10.39 -2.04 34.06
CA LEU A 16 9.32 -1.61 34.96
C LEU A 16 7.96 -2.23 34.58
N LEU A 17 7.60 -2.12 33.30
CA LEU A 17 6.36 -2.64 32.75
C LEU A 17 6.34 -4.18 32.80
N ASN A 18 7.48 -4.81 32.52
CA ASN A 18 7.60 -6.27 32.53
C ASN A 18 7.42 -6.86 33.93
N GLN A 19 8.04 -6.24 34.92
CA GLN A 19 7.88 -6.65 36.32
C GLN A 19 6.40 -6.55 36.71
N PHE A 20 5.72 -5.45 36.40
CA PHE A 20 4.36 -5.25 36.92
C PHE A 20 3.25 -6.02 36.16
N VAL A 21 3.38 -6.21 34.84
CA VAL A 21 2.35 -6.91 34.03
C VAL A 21 2.45 -8.44 34.15
N TYR A 22 3.65 -8.98 34.40
CA TYR A 22 3.93 -10.42 34.31
C TYR A 22 4.40 -11.08 35.61
N GLN A 23 4.48 -10.37 36.75
CA GLN A 23 5.04 -10.93 38.00
C GLN A 23 4.27 -12.08 38.67
N ASN A 24 3.11 -12.50 38.17
CA ASN A 24 2.32 -13.57 38.79
C ASN A 24 2.04 -14.78 37.87
N GLN A 25 2.95 -15.11 36.94
CA GLN A 25 2.82 -16.34 36.14
C GLN A 25 3.90 -17.38 36.48
N SER A 26 3.55 -18.31 37.37
CA SER A 26 4.22 -19.58 37.55
C SER A 26 3.79 -20.58 36.47
N GLN A 27 4.09 -20.31 35.19
CA GLN A 27 3.87 -21.27 34.11
C GLN A 27 5.02 -21.26 33.07
N SER A 28 5.14 -22.41 32.40
CA SER A 28 6.28 -22.95 31.64
C SER A 28 6.97 -22.01 30.64
N SER A 29 8.26 -22.25 30.44
CA SER A 29 9.23 -21.46 29.67
C SER A 29 8.89 -21.21 28.19
N GLU A 30 8.01 -22.01 27.56
CA GLU A 30 7.67 -21.84 26.13
C GLU A 30 6.59 -20.79 25.85
N THR A 31 5.72 -20.46 26.82
CA THR A 31 4.68 -19.42 26.64
C THR A 31 5.16 -18.01 26.98
N GLN A 32 6.28 -17.87 27.72
CA GLN A 32 6.84 -16.57 28.12
C GLN A 32 7.33 -15.71 26.94
N ASN A 33 7.78 -16.32 25.83
CA ASN A 33 8.27 -15.57 24.67
C ASN A 33 7.16 -14.91 23.82
N GLN A 34 5.90 -15.36 23.95
CA GLN A 34 4.75 -14.74 23.27
C GLN A 34 4.10 -13.62 24.09
N GLN A 35 4.59 -13.36 25.30
CA GLN A 35 3.97 -12.45 26.28
C GLN A 35 4.75 -11.15 26.48
N LYS A 36 6.02 -11.02 26.10
CA LYS A 36 6.78 -9.79 26.38
C LYS A 36 6.42 -8.61 25.45
N PRO A 37 6.38 -7.36 25.95
CA PRO A 37 6.30 -6.17 25.13
C PRO A 37 7.45 -6.14 24.13
N ARG A 38 7.18 -5.75 22.88
CA ARG A 38 8.20 -5.73 21.83
C ARG A 38 9.29 -4.70 22.15
N ASN A 39 10.52 -5.19 22.28
CA ASN A 39 11.71 -4.38 22.57
C ASN A 39 11.94 -3.27 21.51
N GLU A 40 11.48 -3.48 20.28
CA GLU A 40 11.61 -2.56 19.14
C GLU A 40 11.03 -1.16 19.40
N PHE A 41 10.04 -1.03 20.31
CA PHE A 41 9.47 0.27 20.70
C PHE A 41 10.25 1.00 21.80
N TYR A 42 11.13 0.32 22.52
CA TYR A 42 11.87 0.84 23.69
C TYR A 42 13.39 0.82 23.51
N GLN A 43 13.85 0.44 22.32
CA GLN A 43 15.25 0.38 21.95
C GLN A 43 15.65 1.60 21.12
N ILE A 44 15.33 2.83 21.52
CA ILE A 44 15.76 4.02 20.74
C ILE A 44 17.26 4.24 20.98
N TRP A 45 18.09 3.85 20.02
CA TRP A 45 19.54 3.89 20.18
C TRP A 45 20.20 5.20 19.77
N THR A 46 19.58 6.00 18.91
CA THR A 46 20.17 7.25 18.39
C THR A 46 19.15 8.39 18.44
N PRO A 47 19.57 9.67 18.41
CA PRO A 47 18.67 10.82 18.47
C PRO A 47 17.47 10.70 17.53
N PHE A 48 16.27 10.78 18.10
CA PHE A 48 15.00 10.45 17.44
C PHE A 48 14.22 11.72 17.08
N TYR A 49 14.03 11.94 15.79
CA TYR A 49 13.22 13.04 15.25
C TYR A 49 12.06 12.49 14.41
N MET A 50 10.85 12.97 14.67
CA MET A 50 9.71 12.71 13.78
C MET A 50 9.92 13.42 12.43
N ASP A 51 9.33 12.90 11.36
CA ASP A 51 9.52 13.42 9.99
C ASP A 51 9.17 14.91 9.85
N SER A 52 8.19 15.40 10.61
CA SER A 52 7.82 16.82 10.66
C SER A 52 8.92 17.71 11.27
N GLN A 53 9.73 17.16 12.17
CA GLN A 53 10.83 17.87 12.85
C GLN A 53 12.08 17.89 11.98
N LEU A 54 12.42 16.76 11.33
CA LEU A 54 13.48 16.69 10.33
C LEU A 54 13.27 17.73 9.22
N LYS A 55 12.02 17.85 8.74
CA LYS A 55 11.64 18.84 7.72
C LYS A 55 11.74 20.29 8.21
N LYS A 56 11.57 20.55 9.51
CA LYS A 56 11.72 21.91 10.07
C LYS A 56 13.21 22.26 10.22
N LEU A 57 14.02 21.33 10.72
CA LEU A 57 15.47 21.49 10.84
C LEU A 57 16.13 21.69 9.47
N SER A 58 15.72 20.95 8.44
CA SER A 58 16.22 21.15 7.07
C SER A 58 15.87 22.56 6.55
N ASN A 59 14.61 22.98 6.72
CA ASN A 59 14.15 24.30 6.26
C ASN A 59 14.81 25.47 7.01
N ASP A 60 15.12 25.30 8.30
CA ASP A 60 15.78 26.33 9.10
C ASP A 60 17.30 26.39 8.80
N ALA A 61 17.93 25.25 8.47
CA ALA A 61 19.29 25.21 7.92
C ALA A 61 19.37 25.89 6.53
N GLU A 62 18.37 25.67 5.67
CA GLU A 62 18.23 26.31 4.35
C GLU A 62 17.96 27.82 4.42
N LYS A 63 17.38 28.30 5.54
CA LYS A 63 17.18 29.72 5.83
C LYS A 63 18.42 30.40 6.40
N MET A 64 19.24 29.69 7.19
CA MET A 64 20.52 30.23 7.67
C MET A 64 21.50 30.45 6.51
N THR A 65 21.48 29.59 5.49
CA THR A 65 22.29 29.76 4.27
C THR A 65 21.75 30.85 3.33
N ASN A 66 20.46 31.20 3.43
CA ASN A 66 19.82 32.27 2.64
C ASN A 66 19.51 33.51 3.50
N THR A 67 20.53 34.10 4.13
CA THR A 67 20.41 35.42 4.76
C THR A 67 20.63 36.54 3.74
N ARG A 68 19.62 36.84 2.93
CA ARG A 68 19.31 38.20 2.47
C ARG A 68 17.86 38.26 1.97
N LYS A 69 17.13 39.26 2.47
CA LYS A 69 15.73 39.65 2.18
C LYS A 69 14.61 38.88 2.90
N ARG A 70 14.29 39.35 4.12
CA ARG A 70 12.97 39.95 4.39
C ARG A 70 12.94 40.65 5.75
N ARG A 71 13.22 41.96 5.73
CA ARG A 71 12.69 42.91 6.73
C ARG A 71 11.36 43.42 6.19
N ARG A 72 10.35 43.51 7.07
CA ARG A 72 9.01 44.15 6.97
C ARG A 72 7.82 43.18 7.05
N LYS A 73 7.36 42.99 8.29
CA LYS A 73 5.97 42.97 8.80
C LYS A 73 5.91 42.11 10.07
N ALA A 74 6.20 42.70 11.22
CA ALA A 74 5.81 42.19 12.53
C ALA A 74 6.09 43.24 13.61
N HIS A 75 5.35 44.36 13.61
CA HIS A 75 5.47 45.37 14.68
C HIS A 75 4.27 45.37 15.65
N HIS A 76 3.44 44.31 15.64
CA HIS A 76 2.31 44.21 16.57
C HIS A 76 2.15 42.83 17.24
N SER A 77 3.20 41.98 17.21
CA SER A 77 3.19 40.66 17.88
C SER A 77 4.52 40.30 18.56
N MET A 78 5.32 41.31 18.97
CA MET A 78 6.67 41.09 19.49
C MET A 78 6.74 40.98 21.01
N GLU A 79 5.81 41.55 21.78
CA GLU A 79 5.84 41.50 23.26
C GLU A 79 5.41 40.15 23.85
N GLU A 80 4.36 39.49 23.33
CA GLU A 80 4.01 38.11 23.78
C GLU A 80 5.03 37.04 23.36
N ARG A 81 5.89 37.33 22.37
CA ARG A 81 6.85 36.36 21.80
C ARG A 81 8.19 36.32 22.53
N SER A 82 8.55 37.30 23.34
CA SER A 82 9.79 37.26 24.15
C SER A 82 9.58 36.43 25.41
N ASP A 83 8.52 36.73 26.16
CA ASP A 83 8.25 36.18 27.49
C ASP A 83 8.08 34.63 27.50
N GLY A 84 7.30 34.08 26.57
CA GLY A 84 7.15 32.62 26.43
C GLY A 84 8.43 31.89 26.00
N ARG A 85 9.37 32.58 25.34
CA ARG A 85 10.68 32.00 24.99
C ARG A 85 11.62 32.00 26.18
N ASP A 86 11.62 33.07 26.97
CA ASP A 86 12.46 33.19 28.17
C ASP A 86 12.07 32.15 29.23
N PHE A 87 10.76 31.88 29.38
CA PHE A 87 10.27 30.77 30.23
C PHE A 87 10.83 29.41 29.81
N LEU A 88 10.75 29.06 28.52
CA LEU A 88 11.25 27.78 28.01
C LEU A 88 12.78 27.69 28.12
N LEU A 89 13.50 28.78 27.86
CA LEU A 89 14.94 28.89 28.02
C LEU A 89 15.38 28.62 29.47
N SER A 90 14.66 29.16 30.44
CA SER A 90 14.92 28.92 31.87
C SER A 90 14.80 27.44 32.22
N ASN A 91 13.69 26.79 31.85
CA ASN A 91 13.49 25.35 32.08
C ASN A 91 14.54 24.49 31.34
N CYS A 92 14.93 24.89 30.13
CA CYS A 92 16.00 24.20 29.40
C CYS A 92 17.34 24.25 30.15
N ARG A 93 17.69 25.40 30.77
CA ARG A 93 18.92 25.52 31.56
C ARG A 93 18.88 24.63 32.80
N ILE A 94 17.75 24.58 33.51
CA ILE A 94 17.56 23.72 34.69
C ILE A 94 17.78 22.25 34.32
N VAL A 95 17.04 21.74 33.33
CA VAL A 95 17.12 20.33 32.93
C VAL A 95 18.48 20.00 32.32
N HIS A 96 19.10 20.92 31.57
CA HIS A 96 20.43 20.71 31.03
C HIS A 96 21.49 20.61 32.14
N ASN A 97 21.44 21.44 33.17
CA ASN A 97 22.34 21.35 34.32
C ASN A 97 22.19 20.00 35.06
N LEU A 98 20.95 19.54 35.26
CA LEU A 98 20.67 18.22 35.84
C LEU A 98 21.20 17.08 34.97
N PHE A 99 21.06 17.19 33.65
CA PHE A 99 21.60 16.22 32.70
C PHE A 99 23.14 16.16 32.76
N THR A 100 23.82 17.30 32.84
CA THR A 100 25.29 17.35 32.97
C THR A 100 25.76 16.73 34.29
N LYS A 101 25.04 16.95 35.40
CA LYS A 101 25.30 16.25 36.67
C LYS A 101 25.15 14.73 36.51
N PHE A 102 24.04 14.28 35.92
CA PHE A 102 23.80 12.87 35.61
C PHE A 102 24.91 12.25 34.75
N GLN A 103 25.33 12.92 33.67
CA GLN A 103 26.42 12.42 32.81
C GLN A 103 27.74 12.26 33.57
N ASN A 104 28.02 13.12 34.55
CA ASN A 104 29.23 13.01 35.37
C ASN A 104 29.14 11.87 36.38
N SER A 105 27.96 11.63 36.97
CA SER A 105 27.72 10.51 37.91
C SER A 105 27.70 9.13 37.24
N CYS A 106 27.31 9.04 35.97
CA CYS A 106 27.07 7.75 35.28
C CYS A 106 28.11 7.39 34.21
N LYS A 107 29.31 7.99 34.23
CA LYS A 107 30.37 7.73 33.21
C LYS A 107 30.74 6.25 33.06
N ASP A 108 30.60 5.44 34.11
CA ASP A 108 31.01 4.03 34.13
C ASP A 108 29.92 3.04 33.66
N PHE A 109 28.67 3.47 33.52
CA PHE A 109 27.53 2.58 33.18
C PHE A 109 27.20 2.54 31.68
N MET A 110 27.80 3.41 30.87
CA MET A 110 27.42 3.61 29.47
C MET A 110 28.57 3.21 28.54
N GLU A 111 28.71 1.90 28.27
CA GLU A 111 29.60 1.42 27.23
C GLU A 111 29.08 1.83 25.84
N PHE A 112 29.88 2.63 25.13
CA PHE A 112 29.62 3.05 23.76
C PHE A 112 30.11 1.97 22.80
N ASP A 113 29.21 1.10 22.34
CA ASP A 113 29.51 0.23 21.19
C ASP A 113 29.33 1.04 19.89
N ALA A 114 30.40 1.18 19.10
CA ALA A 114 30.40 1.91 17.84
C ALA A 114 29.59 1.20 16.72
N ASN A 115 29.20 -0.06 16.92
CA ASN A 115 28.46 -0.88 15.95
C ASN A 115 26.93 -0.87 16.13
N VAL A 116 26.37 0.08 16.90
CA VAL A 116 24.95 0.06 17.27
C VAL A 116 24.03 0.30 16.05
N PRO A 117 23.02 -0.58 15.81
CA PRO A 117 22.13 -0.48 14.66
C PRO A 117 21.24 0.77 14.72
N ARG A 118 21.17 1.53 13.61
CA ARG A 118 20.25 2.68 13.42
C ARG A 118 18.79 2.22 13.30
N ASN A 119 18.17 1.82 14.40
CA ASN A 119 16.80 1.30 14.39
C ASN A 119 15.68 2.38 14.42
N ASN A 120 16.05 3.68 14.40
CA ASN A 120 15.08 4.78 14.41
C ASN A 120 14.09 4.73 13.23
N GLU A 121 14.46 4.10 12.11
CA GLU A 121 13.54 3.86 11.00
C GLU A 121 12.51 2.76 11.33
N ILE A 122 12.94 1.67 11.95
CA ILE A 122 12.07 0.55 12.37
C ILE A 122 11.05 1.06 13.38
N ALA A 123 11.50 1.77 14.42
CA ALA A 123 10.64 2.38 15.43
C ALA A 123 9.63 3.36 14.81
N ARG A 124 10.04 4.23 13.88
CA ARG A 124 9.13 5.14 13.15
C ARG A 124 8.13 4.41 12.28
N ASN A 125 8.53 3.34 11.61
CA ASN A 125 7.65 2.54 10.76
C ASN A 125 6.60 1.80 11.60
N CYS A 126 6.99 1.24 12.75
CA CYS A 126 6.07 0.62 13.70
C CYS A 126 5.01 1.60 14.22
N VAL A 127 5.40 2.83 14.57
CA VAL A 127 4.46 3.88 15.02
C VAL A 127 3.49 4.32 13.91
N LYS A 128 3.94 4.36 12.64
CA LYS A 128 3.07 4.68 11.48
C LYS A 128 2.03 3.60 11.18
N MET A 129 2.33 2.35 11.53
CA MET A 129 1.43 1.22 11.34
C MET A 129 0.36 1.14 12.43
N ALA A 130 0.65 1.59 13.66
CA ALA A 130 -0.27 1.49 14.81
C ALA A 130 -1.70 2.06 14.60
N PRO A 131 -1.92 3.19 13.87
CA PRO A 131 -3.26 3.72 13.61
C PRO A 131 -4.08 2.89 12.61
N LEU A 132 -3.45 2.10 11.74
CA LEU A 132 -4.13 1.36 10.66
C LEU A 132 -4.84 0.10 11.14
N PHE A 133 -4.64 -0.30 12.40
CA PHE A 133 -5.13 -1.57 12.95
C PHE A 133 -6.19 -1.42 14.04
N CYS A 134 -6.73 -0.23 14.29
CA CYS A 134 -7.82 -0.09 15.25
C CYS A 134 -9.13 -0.47 14.54
N PRO A 135 -9.76 -1.62 14.86
CA PRO A 135 -11.06 -1.92 14.31
C PRO A 135 -12.08 -0.94 14.89
N PHE A 136 -13.07 -0.65 14.06
CA PHE A 136 -14.28 0.07 14.43
C PHE A 136 -14.84 -0.46 15.78
N VAL A 137 -15.31 0.43 16.66
CA VAL A 137 -15.90 0.16 18.00
C VAL A 137 -16.84 -1.07 18.07
N PRO A 138 -17.63 -1.43 17.03
CA PRO A 138 -18.45 -2.64 17.02
C PRO A 138 -17.71 -3.94 17.33
N SER A 139 -16.44 -4.10 16.92
CA SER A 139 -15.69 -5.34 17.19
C SER A 139 -15.32 -5.50 18.68
N ILE A 140 -15.10 -4.40 19.39
CA ILE A 140 -14.77 -4.40 20.82
C ILE A 140 -16.03 -4.76 21.64
N ALA A 141 -17.18 -4.16 21.31
CA ALA A 141 -18.46 -4.49 21.94
C ALA A 141 -18.86 -5.96 21.72
N ASN A 142 -18.62 -6.50 20.52
CA ASN A 142 -18.86 -7.92 20.23
C ASN A 142 -17.89 -8.87 20.96
N CYS A 143 -16.65 -8.46 21.24
CA CYS A 143 -15.74 -9.25 22.08
C CYS A 143 -16.25 -9.36 23.53
N PHE A 144 -16.88 -8.31 24.06
CA PHE A 144 -17.41 -8.34 25.43
C PHE A 144 -18.69 -9.17 25.56
N ASN A 145 -19.49 -9.27 24.49
CA ASN A 145 -20.71 -10.10 24.50
C ASN A 145 -20.44 -11.61 24.38
N ASN A 146 -19.27 -12.00 23.87
CA ASN A 146 -18.92 -13.40 23.66
C ASN A 146 -17.71 -13.82 24.51
N LYS A 147 -17.98 -14.53 25.60
CA LYS A 147 -17.01 -15.38 26.35
C LYS A 147 -15.90 -14.70 27.17
N CYS A 148 -15.84 -13.38 27.28
CA CYS A 148 -14.87 -12.71 28.16
C CYS A 148 -15.43 -12.59 29.61
N PRO A 149 -14.69 -12.93 30.68
CA PRO A 149 -15.18 -12.83 32.08
C PRO A 149 -15.20 -11.39 32.62
N LEU A 150 -15.27 -10.39 31.74
CA LEU A 150 -15.28 -8.96 32.07
C LEU A 150 -16.72 -8.50 32.28
N LYS A 151 -16.99 -7.73 33.34
CA LYS A 151 -18.33 -7.21 33.62
C LYS A 151 -18.54 -5.93 32.81
N THR A 152 -19.42 -5.98 31.81
CA THR A 152 -19.82 -4.81 31.01
C THR A 152 -21.08 -4.21 31.63
N VAL A 153 -21.03 -2.94 32.02
CA VAL A 153 -22.20 -2.19 32.50
C VAL A 153 -22.64 -1.24 31.41
N HIS A 154 -23.80 -1.51 30.81
CA HIS A 154 -24.42 -0.56 29.89
C HIS A 154 -25.00 0.61 30.70
N LEU A 155 -24.55 1.84 30.38
CA LEU A 155 -24.97 3.04 31.09
C LEU A 155 -26.45 3.43 30.89
N SER A 156 -27.24 2.64 30.14
CA SER A 156 -28.70 2.81 30.04
C SER A 156 -29.44 2.63 31.36
N GLN A 157 -28.74 2.25 32.44
CA GLN A 157 -29.27 2.19 33.80
C GLN A 157 -29.03 3.47 34.62
N PHE A 158 -28.31 4.47 34.08
CA PHE A 158 -28.08 5.76 34.73
C PHE A 158 -29.05 6.80 34.17
N ASN A 159 -30.16 7.01 34.87
CA ASN A 159 -31.17 8.01 34.52
C ASN A 159 -30.65 9.44 34.72
N GLU A 160 -30.97 10.27 33.71
CA GLU A 160 -31.09 11.73 33.67
C GLU A 160 -29.84 12.65 33.56
N SER A 161 -29.96 13.58 32.61
CA SER A 161 -29.04 14.65 32.21
C SER A 161 -29.28 15.97 32.96
N PRO A 162 -28.33 16.93 32.96
CA PRO A 162 -28.54 18.08 32.08
C PRO A 162 -27.22 18.69 31.53
N PHE A 163 -27.01 18.60 30.22
CA PHE A 163 -26.28 19.60 29.42
C PHE A 163 -26.73 19.48 27.96
N VAL A 164 -28.06 19.45 27.76
CA VAL A 164 -28.70 19.65 26.46
C VAL A 164 -29.92 20.55 26.66
N SER A 165 -29.70 21.84 26.51
CA SER A 165 -30.68 22.80 25.98
C SER A 165 -29.82 23.84 25.22
N SER A 166 -30.10 24.26 24.00
CA SER A 166 -31.30 24.27 23.19
C SER A 166 -30.89 24.39 21.71
N ASN A 167 -31.65 23.72 20.85
CA ASN A 167 -32.02 24.06 19.46
C ASN A 167 -32.03 22.83 18.57
N GLY A 168 -33.24 22.59 18.02
CA GLY A 168 -33.67 21.36 17.41
C GLY A 168 -32.84 20.93 16.22
N ASP A 169 -32.53 19.63 16.24
CA ASP A 169 -32.74 18.74 15.11
C ASP A 169 -32.81 17.33 15.69
N THR A 170 -33.90 16.63 15.40
CA THR A 170 -34.14 15.24 15.77
C THR A 170 -33.12 14.34 15.06
N ASP A 171 -32.12 13.84 15.78
CA ASP A 171 -31.23 12.77 15.30
C ASP A 171 -31.22 11.60 16.30
N GLN A 172 -32.10 10.62 16.08
CA GLN A 172 -32.20 9.35 16.82
C GLN A 172 -31.05 8.36 16.50
N ARG A 173 -29.77 8.78 16.46
CA ARG A 173 -28.64 7.88 16.07
C ARG A 173 -27.38 7.89 16.95
N ASP A 174 -27.43 8.32 18.21
CA ASP A 174 -26.22 8.36 19.07
C ASP A 174 -26.23 7.46 20.32
N ASN A 175 -27.08 6.42 20.36
CA ASN A 175 -27.17 5.48 21.50
C ASN A 175 -26.02 4.44 21.61
N SER A 176 -24.84 4.65 21.00
CA SER A 176 -23.82 3.57 20.83
C SER A 176 -22.41 3.80 21.37
N LYS A 177 -22.12 4.85 22.16
CA LYS A 177 -20.72 5.28 22.36
C LYS A 177 -20.26 5.42 23.82
N THR A 178 -20.72 4.57 24.72
CA THR A 178 -20.15 4.55 26.08
C THR A 178 -20.12 3.14 26.64
N VAL A 179 -18.91 2.66 26.98
CA VAL A 179 -18.68 1.30 27.49
C VAL A 179 -17.86 1.41 28.78
N LEU A 180 -18.43 0.92 29.88
CA LEU A 180 -17.74 0.71 31.15
C LEU A 180 -17.46 -0.78 31.32
N CYS A 181 -16.20 -1.15 31.45
CA CYS A 181 -15.76 -2.53 31.65
C CYS A 181 -14.80 -2.62 32.83
N SER A 182 -14.93 -3.68 33.63
CA SER A 182 -13.99 -3.99 34.70
C SER A 182 -13.37 -5.38 34.54
N ASN A 183 -12.09 -5.48 34.85
CA ASN A 183 -11.40 -6.73 35.14
C ASN A 183 -11.29 -6.90 36.67
N PRO A 184 -12.19 -7.65 37.32
CA PRO A 184 -12.15 -7.86 38.77
C PRO A 184 -11.13 -8.94 39.19
N GLN A 185 -10.43 -9.58 38.26
CA GLN A 185 -9.52 -10.68 38.58
C GLN A 185 -8.15 -10.16 39.06
N LYS A 186 -7.54 -10.92 39.98
CA LYS A 186 -6.17 -10.66 40.48
C LYS A 186 -5.06 -10.99 39.48
N HIS A 187 -5.41 -11.47 38.28
CA HIS A 187 -4.47 -11.80 37.22
C HIS A 187 -4.83 -11.11 35.90
N THR A 188 -3.83 -11.00 35.03
CA THR A 188 -3.95 -10.41 33.69
C THR A 188 -4.79 -11.32 32.79
N ILE A 189 -5.84 -10.79 32.16
CA ILE A 189 -6.67 -11.52 31.20
C ILE A 189 -6.20 -11.19 29.78
N LYS A 190 -6.04 -12.22 28.94
CA LYS A 190 -5.74 -12.06 27.51
C LYS A 190 -6.92 -12.59 26.69
N HIS A 191 -7.44 -11.77 25.79
CA HIS A 191 -8.47 -12.17 24.83
C HIS A 191 -8.11 -11.62 23.44
N ASP A 192 -7.98 -12.52 22.46
CA ASP A 192 -7.49 -12.21 21.12
C ASP A 192 -6.17 -11.40 21.12
N GLN A 193 -6.24 -10.12 20.72
CA GLN A 193 -5.13 -9.17 20.61
C GLN A 193 -5.04 -8.19 21.79
N TRP A 194 -5.87 -8.38 22.83
CA TRP A 194 -5.99 -7.46 23.96
C TRP A 194 -5.49 -8.10 25.25
N VAL A 195 -4.85 -7.27 26.08
CA VAL A 195 -4.39 -7.62 27.41
C VAL A 195 -5.16 -6.72 28.39
N PHE A 196 -5.59 -7.26 29.52
CA PHE A 196 -6.32 -6.51 30.54
C PHE A 196 -5.62 -6.71 31.88
N PRO A 197 -4.97 -5.67 32.43
CA PRO A 197 -4.29 -5.75 33.73
C PRO A 197 -5.25 -6.14 34.86
N PRO A 198 -4.75 -6.74 35.95
CA PRO A 198 -5.58 -7.10 37.10
C PRO A 198 -6.19 -5.86 37.76
N ASN A 199 -7.41 -6.00 38.29
CA ASN A 199 -8.17 -4.94 38.95
C ASN A 199 -8.25 -3.61 38.15
N SER A 200 -8.27 -3.69 36.82
CA SER A 200 -8.39 -2.49 35.97
C SER A 200 -9.86 -2.20 35.66
N LEU A 201 -10.25 -0.93 35.78
CA LEU A 201 -11.56 -0.42 35.37
C LEU A 201 -11.32 0.55 34.21
N PHE A 202 -12.13 0.51 33.15
CA PHE A 202 -11.99 1.50 32.09
C PHE A 202 -13.33 1.96 31.52
N LEU A 203 -13.38 3.24 31.19
CA LEU A 203 -14.55 3.93 30.67
C LEU A 203 -14.19 4.57 29.31
N LEU A 204 -14.67 3.95 28.24
CA LEU A 204 -14.53 4.46 26.87
C LEU A 204 -15.55 5.57 26.64
N ALA A 205 -15.21 6.78 27.06
CA ALA A 205 -16.09 7.94 27.02
C ALA A 205 -15.35 9.28 27.03
N ASP A 206 -16.12 10.35 26.89
CA ASP A 206 -15.67 11.69 27.25
C ASP A 206 -15.36 11.76 28.76
N VAL A 207 -14.26 12.43 29.11
CA VAL A 207 -13.79 12.56 30.50
C VAL A 207 -14.82 13.28 31.39
N SER A 208 -15.72 14.09 30.83
CA SER A 208 -16.79 14.75 31.57
C SER A 208 -17.73 13.76 32.28
N LEU A 209 -17.77 12.49 31.86
CA LEU A 209 -18.57 11.45 32.50
C LEU A 209 -17.99 10.94 33.83
N ILE A 210 -16.80 11.38 34.26
CA ILE A 210 -16.27 10.99 35.58
C ILE A 210 -17.16 11.44 36.76
N ARG A 211 -18.05 12.41 36.54
CA ARG A 211 -19.06 12.82 37.53
C ARG A 211 -19.97 11.67 37.98
N HIS A 212 -20.14 10.63 37.16
CA HIS A 212 -20.91 9.44 37.54
C HIS A 212 -20.22 8.57 38.61
N PHE A 213 -18.92 8.78 38.85
CA PHE A 213 -18.25 8.16 40.00
C PHE A 213 -18.66 8.80 41.33
N LEU A 214 -19.28 10.00 41.33
CA LEU A 214 -19.82 10.63 42.54
C LEU A 214 -21.13 9.99 43.02
N SER A 215 -21.92 9.42 42.10
CA SER A 215 -23.22 8.84 42.42
C SER A 215 -23.13 7.41 42.97
N HIS A 216 -21.94 6.83 42.99
CA HIS A 216 -21.68 5.51 43.56
C HIS A 216 -20.83 5.65 44.81
N PRO A 217 -21.00 4.78 45.82
CA PRO A 217 -20.13 4.71 46.99
C PRO A 217 -18.78 4.06 46.61
N HIS A 218 -18.07 4.63 45.63
CA HIS A 218 -16.68 4.28 45.36
C HIS A 218 -15.78 5.00 46.36
N GLU A 219 -14.75 4.30 46.82
CA GLU A 219 -13.66 4.91 47.59
C GLU A 219 -13.04 6.05 46.77
N LYS A 220 -12.70 7.16 47.43
CA LYS A 220 -11.97 8.27 46.80
C LYS A 220 -10.63 7.76 46.22
N PHE A 221 -10.12 8.42 45.19
CA PHE A 221 -8.86 8.00 44.53
C PHE A 221 -7.64 8.53 45.29
N GLU A 222 -6.67 7.66 45.56
CA GLU A 222 -5.40 7.99 46.22
C GLU A 222 -4.46 8.75 45.28
N LEU A 223 -4.54 8.46 43.97
CA LEU A 223 -3.73 9.08 42.94
C LEU A 223 -4.55 9.33 41.68
N ILE A 224 -4.59 10.59 41.24
CA ILE A 224 -5.22 10.99 39.97
C ILE A 224 -4.13 11.50 39.02
N VAL A 225 -4.05 10.93 37.82
CA VAL A 225 -3.08 11.31 36.77
C VAL A 225 -3.84 11.81 35.53
N ALA A 226 -3.45 12.97 34.99
CA ALA A 226 -4.08 13.55 33.80
C ALA A 226 -3.06 13.89 32.69
N ASP A 227 -3.34 13.49 31.44
CA ASP A 227 -2.62 13.90 30.22
C ASP A 227 -3.55 14.64 29.24
N PRO A 228 -3.97 15.87 29.54
CA PRO A 228 -4.92 16.59 28.70
C PRO A 228 -4.32 17.01 27.35
N PRO A 229 -5.14 17.12 26.29
CA PRO A 229 -4.69 17.50 24.96
C PRO A 229 -4.44 19.02 24.86
N TRP A 230 -3.33 19.50 25.41
CA TRP A 230 -2.97 20.92 25.42
C TRP A 230 -3.00 21.54 24.00
N PRO A 231 -3.54 22.77 23.84
CA PRO A 231 -3.66 23.41 22.54
C PRO A 231 -2.27 23.66 21.93
N ASN A 232 -2.01 23.08 20.76
CA ASN A 232 -0.74 23.24 20.05
C ASN A 232 -0.97 23.71 18.60
N ARG A 233 -0.19 24.71 18.15
CA ARG A 233 -0.23 25.25 16.78
C ARG A 233 -0.08 24.18 15.69
N THR A 234 0.63 23.09 15.99
CA THR A 234 0.85 21.96 15.08
C THR A 234 -0.37 21.03 15.01
N VAL A 235 -1.04 20.83 16.14
CA VAL A 235 -2.25 20.00 16.26
C VAL A 235 -3.44 20.67 15.59
N LYS A 236 -3.57 22.01 15.67
CA LYS A 236 -4.57 22.79 14.91
C LYS A 236 -4.43 22.61 13.37
N ARG A 237 -3.25 22.23 12.85
CA ARG A 237 -2.99 22.10 11.40
C ARG A 237 -3.14 20.69 10.84
N GLN A 238 -3.01 19.63 11.65
CA GLN A 238 -2.88 18.27 11.13
C GLN A 238 -4.22 17.53 10.93
N ARG A 239 -5.37 18.00 11.43
CA ARG A 239 -6.69 17.35 11.30
C ARG A 239 -6.75 15.84 11.66
N THR A 240 -5.68 15.26 12.23
CA THR A 240 -5.56 13.80 12.51
C THR A 240 -6.42 13.32 13.66
N TYR A 241 -6.89 14.21 14.54
CA TYR A 241 -7.92 13.94 15.55
C TYR A 241 -9.33 13.92 14.93
N GLN A 242 -9.46 13.33 13.74
CA GLN A 242 -10.69 13.31 12.94
C GLN A 242 -11.89 12.60 13.62
N MET A 243 -11.69 11.92 14.76
CA MET A 243 -12.79 11.44 15.61
C MET A 243 -13.56 12.58 16.31
N PHE A 244 -13.02 13.79 16.38
CA PHE A 244 -13.70 14.98 16.92
C PHE A 244 -14.61 15.69 15.91
N LYS A 245 -14.96 15.07 14.77
CA LYS A 245 -16.00 15.62 13.88
C LYS A 245 -17.43 15.31 14.34
N ALA A 246 -17.62 14.52 15.40
CA ALA A 246 -18.93 14.16 15.92
C ALA A 246 -19.39 14.97 17.16
N SER A 247 -18.74 16.10 17.49
CA SER A 247 -19.35 17.08 18.39
C SER A 247 -19.00 18.49 17.96
N ARG A 248 -20.00 19.37 17.90
CA ARG A 248 -19.95 20.78 17.47
C ARG A 248 -19.09 21.70 18.37
N PHE A 249 -18.12 21.19 19.14
CA PHE A 249 -17.42 21.95 20.18
C PHE A 249 -15.92 22.11 19.90
N SER A 250 -15.56 23.32 19.45
CA SER A 250 -14.19 23.76 19.16
C SER A 250 -13.20 23.51 20.32
N LEU A 251 -11.92 23.37 19.97
CA LEU A 251 -10.76 23.32 20.89
C LEU A 251 -10.62 24.59 21.77
N ASP A 252 -11.40 25.62 21.49
CA ASP A 252 -11.28 26.93 22.16
C ASP A 252 -11.85 26.93 23.60
N ASN A 253 -12.63 25.92 24.01
CA ASN A 253 -13.19 25.78 25.38
C ASN A 253 -12.58 24.61 26.18
N LEU A 254 -11.26 24.34 26.07
CA LEU A 254 -10.60 23.27 26.84
C LEU A 254 -10.55 23.59 28.34
N PHE A 255 -10.27 24.85 28.69
CA PHE A 255 -10.18 25.29 30.08
C PHE A 255 -11.50 25.08 30.83
N ASP A 256 -12.62 25.49 30.25
CA ASP A 256 -13.94 25.30 30.84
C ASP A 256 -14.23 23.82 31.10
N ARG A 257 -13.94 22.95 30.11
CA ARG A 257 -14.13 21.51 30.24
C ARG A 257 -13.31 20.90 31.37
N LEU A 258 -12.03 21.24 31.48
CA LEU A 258 -11.20 20.76 32.58
C LEU A 258 -11.69 21.34 33.91
N GLY A 259 -11.98 22.64 33.97
CA GLY A 259 -12.41 23.31 35.20
C GLY A 259 -13.75 22.84 35.76
N HIS A 260 -14.60 22.17 34.97
CA HIS A 260 -15.85 21.55 35.44
C HIS A 260 -15.68 20.12 35.98
N LEU A 261 -14.48 19.55 35.91
CA LEU A 261 -14.25 18.20 36.43
C LEU A 261 -14.29 18.19 37.97
N PRO A 262 -14.99 17.23 38.59
CA PRO A 262 -15.12 17.13 40.04
C PRO A 262 -13.89 16.51 40.72
N ILE A 263 -12.69 17.01 40.40
CA ILE A 263 -11.42 16.51 40.95
C ILE A 263 -11.37 16.60 42.48
N PRO A 264 -11.78 17.71 43.13
CA PRO A 264 -11.71 17.82 44.60
C PRO A 264 -12.57 16.81 45.34
N GLN A 265 -13.73 16.44 44.77
CA GLN A 265 -14.64 15.45 45.33
C GLN A 265 -14.13 14.01 45.13
N LEU A 266 -13.47 13.74 44.01
CA LEU A 266 -12.95 12.42 43.66
C LEU A 266 -11.60 12.09 44.32
N LEU A 267 -10.77 13.09 44.62
CA LEU A 267 -9.46 12.90 45.25
C LEU A 267 -9.59 12.60 46.74
N ALA A 268 -8.83 11.63 47.27
CA ALA A 268 -8.72 11.37 48.70
C ALA A 268 -8.14 12.58 49.46
N ASP A 269 -8.35 12.65 50.77
CA ASP A 269 -7.96 13.85 51.54
C ASP A 269 -6.43 13.97 51.67
N ASP A 270 -5.73 12.82 51.72
CA ASP A 270 -4.28 12.71 51.54
C ASP A 270 -3.89 12.16 50.16
N GLY A 271 -4.71 12.41 49.13
CA GLY A 271 -4.42 11.96 47.76
C GLY A 271 -3.49 12.91 46.99
N LEU A 272 -2.82 12.38 45.96
CA LEU A 272 -1.99 13.16 45.03
C LEU A 272 -2.69 13.35 43.68
N PHE A 273 -2.58 14.56 43.13
CA PHE A 273 -3.00 14.90 41.77
C PHE A 273 -1.76 15.22 40.93
N CYS A 274 -1.65 14.55 39.78
CA CYS A 274 -0.54 14.71 38.84
C CYS A 274 -1.06 15.08 37.45
N ILE A 275 -0.52 16.15 36.86
CA ILE A 275 -0.91 16.60 35.52
C ILE A 275 0.32 16.81 34.63
N TRP A 276 0.31 16.18 33.46
CA TRP A 276 1.35 16.35 32.45
C TRP A 276 1.19 17.67 31.73
N LEU A 277 2.27 18.42 31.57
CA LEU A 277 2.31 19.74 30.94
C LEU A 277 3.23 19.74 29.72
N THR A 278 2.77 20.40 28.66
CA THR A 278 3.69 20.82 27.58
C THR A 278 4.59 21.94 28.07
N ASN A 279 5.79 22.10 27.51
CA ASN A 279 6.71 23.18 27.89
C ASN A 279 6.28 24.58 27.39
N SER A 280 4.98 24.80 27.15
CA SER A 280 4.45 26.11 26.83
C SER A 280 4.09 26.85 28.12
N LYS A 281 4.38 28.15 28.16
CA LYS A 281 4.04 29.03 29.30
C LYS A 281 2.53 28.99 29.59
N THR A 282 1.71 29.13 28.54
CA THR A 282 0.24 29.05 28.63
C THR A 282 -0.27 27.77 29.28
N ALA A 283 0.34 26.60 29.00
CA ALA A 283 -0.10 25.36 29.64
C ALA A 283 0.22 25.33 31.15
N HIS A 284 1.32 25.96 31.57
CA HIS A 284 1.68 26.06 32.98
C HIS A 284 0.78 27.05 33.73
N GLU A 285 0.50 28.21 33.13
CA GLU A 285 -0.44 29.22 33.67
C GLU A 285 -1.85 28.62 33.82
N MET A 286 -2.38 27.99 32.77
CA MET A 286 -3.69 27.32 32.83
C MET A 286 -3.72 26.20 33.89
N ALA A 287 -2.64 25.45 34.06
CA ALA A 287 -2.58 24.39 35.07
C ALA A 287 -2.59 24.98 36.49
N GLN A 288 -1.90 26.10 36.72
CA GLN A 288 -1.94 26.82 38.00
C GLN A 288 -3.34 27.34 38.31
N GLU A 289 -4.01 27.97 37.34
CA GLU A 289 -5.40 28.42 37.47
C GLU A 289 -6.37 27.27 37.77
N LEU A 290 -6.17 26.09 37.16
CA LEU A 290 -6.96 24.89 37.45
C LEU A 290 -6.72 24.38 38.87
N LEU A 291 -5.48 24.37 39.36
CA LEU A 291 -5.19 23.99 40.75
C LEU A 291 -5.85 24.94 41.75
N GLU A 292 -5.85 26.24 41.48
CA GLU A 292 -6.54 27.23 42.31
C GLU A 292 -8.05 26.99 42.33
N LYS A 293 -8.67 26.77 41.16
CA LYS A 293 -10.10 26.46 41.03
C LYS A 293 -10.49 25.15 41.73
N TRP A 294 -9.60 24.17 41.77
CA TRP A 294 -9.80 22.90 42.46
C TRP A 294 -9.35 22.91 43.93
N GLU A 295 -8.92 24.07 44.47
CA GLU A 295 -8.44 24.20 45.85
C GLU A 295 -7.26 23.27 46.19
N LEU A 296 -6.42 22.98 45.21
CA LEU A 296 -5.21 22.16 45.37
C LEU A 296 -3.99 23.06 45.59
N ARG A 297 -3.05 22.61 46.43
CA ARG A 297 -1.73 23.23 46.62
C ARG A 297 -0.69 22.50 45.77
N ARG A 298 0.15 23.24 45.05
CA ARG A 298 1.29 22.69 44.31
C ARG A 298 2.35 22.19 45.30
N LEU A 299 2.80 20.96 45.13
CA LEU A 299 3.89 20.35 45.92
C LEU A 299 5.23 20.45 45.19
N ALA A 300 5.29 19.99 43.95
CA ALA A 300 6.51 19.92 43.17
C ALA A 300 6.25 19.94 41.66
N GLN A 301 7.25 20.34 40.90
CA GLN A 301 7.35 20.21 39.46
C GLN A 301 8.48 19.24 39.11
N TRP A 302 8.15 18.16 38.42
CA TRP A 302 9.12 17.18 37.94
C TRP A 302 9.33 17.34 36.43
N HIS A 303 10.49 16.91 35.95
CA HIS A 303 10.86 16.92 34.53
C HIS A 303 11.15 15.51 34.06
N TRP A 304 10.48 15.05 33.01
CA TRP A 304 10.79 13.79 32.34
C TRP A 304 11.73 14.03 31.18
N LEU A 305 13.02 13.75 31.38
CA LEU A 305 14.06 13.84 30.35
C LEU A 305 14.17 12.53 29.57
N LYS A 306 14.16 12.68 28.24
CA LYS A 306 14.15 11.57 27.29
C LYS A 306 15.55 11.39 26.70
N ILE A 307 16.12 10.22 26.94
CA ILE A 307 17.45 9.84 26.45
C ILE A 307 17.36 8.65 25.48
N CYS A 308 18.41 8.43 24.71
CA CYS A 308 18.63 7.23 23.92
C CYS A 308 19.25 6.14 24.80
N ARG A 309 19.27 4.89 24.34
CA ARG A 309 20.02 3.80 24.99
C ARG A 309 21.52 4.10 25.10
N THR A 310 22.05 4.96 24.23
CA THR A 310 23.44 5.48 24.29
C THR A 310 23.65 6.55 25.37
N GLY A 311 22.60 7.00 26.08
CA GLY A 311 22.69 8.04 27.11
C GLY A 311 22.57 9.47 26.61
N GLU A 312 22.59 9.68 25.30
CA GLU A 312 22.41 11.00 24.71
C GLU A 312 20.94 11.43 24.69
N PRO A 313 20.62 12.73 24.83
CA PRO A 313 19.25 13.22 24.70
C PRO A 313 18.67 12.90 23.33
N ILE A 314 17.38 12.55 23.25
CA ILE A 314 16.73 12.21 21.97
C ILE A 314 16.74 13.36 20.95
N CYS A 315 16.86 14.60 21.42
CA CYS A 315 16.99 15.80 20.60
C CYS A 315 17.73 16.90 21.37
N ALA A 316 18.29 17.87 20.66
CA ALA A 316 19.04 18.97 21.29
C ALA A 316 18.13 19.89 22.13
N PHE A 317 18.70 20.48 23.19
CA PHE A 317 18.06 21.51 24.03
C PHE A 317 17.95 22.86 23.28
N ARG A 318 17.13 22.90 22.22
CA ARG A 318 16.90 24.11 21.40
C ARG A 318 15.48 24.64 21.58
N PRO A 319 15.28 25.83 22.19
CA PRO A 319 13.96 26.43 22.42
C PRO A 319 13.16 26.71 21.14
N GLU A 320 13.81 26.87 20.00
CA GLU A 320 13.17 27.09 18.69
C GLU A 320 12.51 25.81 18.12
N HIS A 321 12.88 24.67 18.69
CA HIS A 321 12.45 23.33 18.30
C HIS A 321 11.83 22.58 19.48
N LYS A 322 11.50 21.29 19.26
CA LYS A 322 11.05 20.43 20.36
C LYS A 322 12.25 20.12 21.25
N VAL A 323 12.05 20.23 22.55
CA VAL A 323 13.07 19.94 23.57
C VAL A 323 12.93 18.49 24.08
N PRO A 324 13.99 17.88 24.64
CA PRO A 324 14.02 16.46 25.00
C PRO A 324 13.30 16.13 26.32
N PHE A 325 12.54 17.06 26.91
CA PHE A 325 11.85 16.84 28.18
C PHE A 325 10.40 17.32 28.16
N GLU A 326 9.61 16.85 29.11
CA GLU A 326 8.26 17.34 29.41
C GLU A 326 8.10 17.50 30.93
N SER A 327 7.16 18.33 31.39
CA SER A 327 7.02 18.64 32.81
C SER A 327 5.78 17.97 33.39
N LEU A 328 5.87 17.57 34.65
CA LEU A 328 4.79 16.98 35.44
C LEU A 328 4.58 17.85 36.68
N LEU A 329 3.35 18.27 36.91
CA LEU A 329 2.99 19.02 38.10
C LEU A 329 2.33 18.08 39.12
N ILE A 330 2.81 18.12 40.36
CA ILE A 330 2.28 17.32 41.47
C ILE A 330 1.65 18.26 42.50
N ALA A 331 0.43 17.96 42.90
CA ALA A 331 -0.36 18.74 43.84
C ALA A 331 -1.12 17.84 44.82
N CYS A 332 -1.54 18.40 45.96
CA CYS A 332 -2.46 17.75 46.90
C CYS A 332 -3.51 18.76 47.38
N LYS A 333 -4.53 18.29 48.12
CA LYS A 333 -5.53 19.21 48.69
C LYS A 333 -4.88 20.15 49.71
N LYS A 334 -5.37 21.40 49.77
CA LYS A 334 -4.95 22.36 50.80
C LYS A 334 -5.20 21.86 52.23
N CYS A 335 -6.22 21.02 52.42
CA CYS A 335 -6.59 20.43 53.72
C CYS A 335 -5.86 19.11 54.05
N SER A 336 -4.95 18.62 53.20
CA SER A 336 -4.21 17.38 53.48
C SER A 336 -3.34 17.53 54.72
N ALA A 337 -3.48 16.59 55.66
CA ALA A 337 -2.70 16.55 56.90
C ALA A 337 -1.26 16.04 56.66
N ASN A 338 -1.04 15.33 55.55
CA ASN A 338 0.24 14.75 55.22
C ASN A 338 1.24 15.80 54.70
N GLU A 339 2.42 15.88 55.31
CA GLU A 339 3.55 16.69 54.85
C GLU A 339 4.38 15.95 53.80
N TRP A 340 3.99 16.12 52.54
CA TRP A 340 4.68 15.53 51.40
C TRP A 340 6.07 16.14 51.19
N LYS A 341 7.14 15.36 51.45
CA LYS A 341 8.54 15.75 51.17
C LYS A 341 8.96 15.39 49.73
N ILE A 342 8.19 15.85 48.75
CA ILE A 342 8.48 15.60 47.33
C ILE A 342 9.45 16.68 46.83
N PRO A 343 10.61 16.31 46.24
CA PRO A 343 11.58 17.30 45.75
C PRO A 343 11.04 18.09 44.55
N ASP A 344 11.22 19.41 44.58
CA ASP A 344 10.92 20.28 43.45
C ASP A 344 12.06 20.24 42.40
N ASN A 345 11.73 20.43 41.13
CA ASN A 345 12.64 20.33 39.99
C ASN A 345 13.38 18.98 39.83
N PHE A 346 12.77 17.89 40.30
CA PHE A 346 13.33 16.54 40.17
C PHE A 346 13.29 16.02 38.73
N CYS A 347 14.35 15.36 38.25
CA CYS A 347 14.43 14.87 36.87
C CYS A 347 14.31 13.33 36.77
N VAL A 348 13.24 12.86 36.13
CA VAL A 348 13.06 11.45 35.77
C VAL A 348 13.67 11.23 34.40
N ILE A 349 14.64 10.33 34.30
CA ILE A 349 15.38 10.03 33.08
C ILE A 349 14.99 8.64 32.60
N SER A 350 14.53 8.51 31.36
CA SER A 350 14.27 7.19 30.76
C SER A 350 14.39 7.20 29.23
N VAL A 351 14.56 6.01 28.66
CA VAL A 351 14.41 5.81 27.22
C VAL A 351 12.92 5.82 26.89
N PRO A 352 12.43 6.79 26.10
CA PRO A 352 11.01 6.89 25.84
C PRO A 352 10.54 5.78 24.89
N ASN A 353 9.26 5.44 24.97
CA ASN A 353 8.62 4.68 23.92
C ASN A 353 8.64 5.44 22.59
N ALA A 354 8.83 4.73 21.48
CA ALA A 354 8.79 5.29 20.12
C ALA A 354 7.47 6.02 19.81
N ASN A 355 6.36 5.63 20.45
CA ASN A 355 5.13 6.39 20.40
C ASN A 355 5.20 7.60 21.36
N PRO A 356 5.23 8.85 20.83
CA PRO A 356 5.43 10.05 21.65
C PRO A 356 4.27 10.36 22.61
N SER A 357 3.15 9.64 22.49
CA SER A 357 1.97 9.79 23.35
C SER A 357 1.99 8.91 24.60
N ARG A 358 2.97 8.01 24.75
CA ARG A 358 3.08 7.16 25.93
C ARG A 358 4.01 7.84 26.95
N LYS A 359 3.47 8.09 28.15
CA LYS A 359 4.19 8.65 29.29
C LYS A 359 4.62 7.53 30.24
N PRO A 360 5.67 7.72 31.04
CA PRO A 360 6.01 6.75 32.07
C PRO A 360 4.89 6.68 33.13
N PRO A 361 4.59 5.48 33.68
CA PRO A 361 3.56 5.30 34.69
C PRO A 361 3.97 5.97 36.01
N ILE A 362 3.33 7.10 36.33
CA ILE A 362 3.68 7.92 37.51
C ILE A 362 3.47 7.18 38.83
N SER A 363 2.42 6.37 38.93
CA SER A 363 2.18 5.52 40.10
C SER A 363 3.38 4.67 40.46
N LEU A 364 3.99 4.05 39.45
CA LEU A 364 5.13 3.17 39.63
C LEU A 364 6.39 3.94 39.99
N LEU A 365 6.59 5.14 39.42
CA LEU A 365 7.72 6.01 39.77
C LEU A 365 7.62 6.48 41.22
N LEU A 366 6.45 6.96 41.66
CA LEU A 366 6.23 7.41 43.04
C LEU A 366 6.39 6.28 44.05
N GLN A 367 5.90 5.08 43.71
CA GLN A 367 6.05 3.89 44.55
C GLN A 367 7.51 3.46 44.65
N GLN A 368 8.22 3.42 43.53
CA GLN A 368 9.62 3.01 43.50
C GLN A 368 10.54 3.99 44.22
N LEU A 369 10.27 5.29 44.14
CA LEU A 369 11.01 6.32 44.88
C LEU A 369 10.61 6.40 46.37
N GLY A 370 9.66 5.58 46.82
CA GLY A 370 9.24 5.49 48.22
C GLY A 370 8.37 6.64 48.71
N PHE A 371 7.81 7.46 47.80
CA PHE A 371 6.92 8.56 48.19
C PHE A 371 5.50 8.09 48.49
N VAL A 372 5.03 7.06 47.79
CA VAL A 372 3.68 6.49 47.98
C VAL A 372 3.81 4.98 48.17
N GLY A 373 2.92 4.38 48.96
CA GLY A 373 2.80 2.93 49.03
C GLY A 373 2.24 2.32 47.73
N GLN A 374 1.80 1.07 47.79
CA GLN A 374 1.09 0.46 46.67
C GLN A 374 -0.28 1.14 46.49
N VAL A 375 -0.45 1.85 45.37
CA VAL A 375 -1.71 2.52 45.02
C VAL A 375 -2.81 1.47 44.83
N ARG A 376 -3.87 1.58 45.63
CA ARG A 376 -5.02 0.66 45.60
C ARG A 376 -6.12 1.13 44.66
N ASN A 377 -6.31 2.45 44.58
CA ASN A 377 -7.34 3.06 43.75
C ASN A 377 -6.79 4.30 43.03
N GLY A 378 -6.33 4.12 41.80
CA GLY A 378 -5.85 5.19 40.93
C GLY A 378 -6.85 5.59 39.86
N LEU A 379 -6.82 6.84 39.40
CA LEU A 379 -7.61 7.35 38.28
C LEU A 379 -6.69 7.95 37.21
N GLU A 380 -6.83 7.50 35.96
CA GLU A 380 -6.12 8.06 34.81
C GLU A 380 -7.12 8.75 33.86
N LEU A 381 -6.96 10.06 33.70
CA LEU A 381 -7.77 10.90 32.82
C LEU A 381 -7.05 11.08 31.47
N PHE A 382 -7.82 11.00 30.38
CA PHE A 382 -7.30 10.98 29.00
C PHE A 382 -6.40 9.77 28.73
N ALA A 383 -6.70 8.65 29.39
CA ALA A 383 -5.94 7.43 29.34
C ALA A 383 -5.85 6.86 27.91
N ARG A 384 -4.66 6.33 27.57
CA ARG A 384 -4.35 5.74 26.26
C ARG A 384 -3.93 4.28 26.34
N TYR A 385 -3.69 3.79 27.55
CA TYR A 385 -3.38 2.41 27.91
C TYR A 385 -4.09 2.07 29.22
N LEU A 386 -3.95 0.84 29.72
CA LEU A 386 -4.56 0.41 30.99
C LEU A 386 -3.46 0.11 31.98
N LEU A 387 -3.68 0.50 33.24
CA LEU A 387 -2.85 0.18 34.38
C LEU A 387 -3.64 -0.70 35.37
N PRO A 388 -2.96 -1.59 36.11
CA PRO A 388 -3.57 -2.37 37.18
C PRO A 388 -3.94 -1.48 38.37
N ASN A 389 -5.05 -1.80 39.05
CA ASN A 389 -5.64 -0.99 40.13
C ASN A 389 -6.01 0.45 39.73
N PHE A 390 -6.16 0.70 38.42
CA PHE A 390 -6.49 2.01 37.89
C PHE A 390 -7.84 2.01 37.17
N THR A 391 -8.58 3.08 37.40
CA THR A 391 -9.73 3.49 36.59
C THR A 391 -9.23 4.38 35.46
N SER A 392 -9.32 3.91 34.22
CA SER A 392 -8.78 4.59 33.03
C SER A 392 -9.91 5.18 32.19
N VAL A 393 -9.92 6.48 31.94
CA VAL A 393 -11.02 7.17 31.22
C VAL A 393 -10.50 7.90 29.99
N GLY A 394 -11.09 7.63 28.82
CA GLY A 394 -10.76 8.37 27.60
C GLY A 394 -11.30 7.76 26.31
N LEU A 395 -11.38 8.59 25.26
CA LEU A 395 -11.89 8.20 23.94
C LEU A 395 -10.92 7.37 23.08
N LEU A 396 -9.65 7.28 23.50
CA LEU A 396 -8.58 6.55 22.79
C LEU A 396 -8.05 5.37 23.61
N LEU A 397 -8.81 4.94 24.62
CA LEU A 397 -8.49 3.78 25.43
C LEU A 397 -8.23 2.57 24.52
N ILE A 398 -7.30 1.71 24.94
CA ILE A 398 -6.93 0.46 24.28
C ILE A 398 -6.18 0.62 22.93
N ARG A 399 -6.10 1.82 22.34
CA ARG A 399 -5.35 2.09 21.08
C ARG A 399 -3.87 1.69 21.14
N LEU A 400 -3.28 1.65 22.33
CA LEU A 400 -1.88 1.27 22.58
C LEU A 400 -1.72 -0.08 23.27
N HIS A 401 -2.80 -0.86 23.41
CA HIS A 401 -2.80 -2.11 24.17
C HIS A 401 -2.55 -3.37 23.29
N SER A 402 -2.75 -3.27 21.97
CA SER A 402 -2.51 -4.38 21.02
C SER A 402 -1.13 -4.33 20.38
N PHE A 403 -0.26 -5.28 20.74
CA PHE A 403 0.99 -5.53 20.01
C PHE A 403 1.15 -7.00 19.56
N CYS A 404 0.03 -7.65 19.22
CA CYS A 404 0.00 -8.85 18.39
C CYS A 404 -0.74 -8.55 17.08
N VAL A 405 -0.02 -8.08 16.06
CA VAL A 405 -0.53 -8.09 14.66
C VAL A 405 -0.34 -9.51 14.11
N PRO A 406 -1.25 -10.06 13.27
CA PRO A 406 -1.09 -11.41 12.71
C PRO A 406 0.21 -11.52 11.92
N PHE A 407 1.11 -12.36 12.43
CA PHE A 407 2.48 -12.51 11.95
C PHE A 407 2.55 -13.07 10.52
N VAL A 408 1.55 -13.83 10.06
CA VAL A 408 1.66 -14.63 8.84
C VAL A 408 1.76 -13.80 7.55
N LEU A 409 0.90 -12.79 7.36
CA LEU A 409 0.92 -11.97 6.13
C LEU A 409 2.02 -10.89 6.15
N CYS A 410 2.36 -10.36 7.33
CA CYS A 410 3.41 -9.36 7.48
C CYS A 410 4.82 -9.97 7.44
N PHE A 411 5.03 -11.16 8.02
CA PHE A 411 6.29 -11.91 7.92
C PHE A 411 6.53 -12.36 6.48
N ALA A 412 5.52 -12.91 5.80
CA ALA A 412 5.64 -13.22 4.36
C ALA A 412 5.96 -11.96 3.54
N SER A 413 5.29 -10.84 3.81
CA SER A 413 5.62 -9.55 3.17
C SER A 413 7.05 -9.09 3.47
N MET A 414 7.52 -9.24 4.71
CA MET A 414 8.83 -8.76 5.15
C MET A 414 9.95 -9.65 4.62
N VAL A 415 9.79 -10.98 4.69
CA VAL A 415 10.71 -11.97 4.13
C VAL A 415 10.75 -11.85 2.61
N PHE A 416 9.59 -11.79 1.93
CA PHE A 416 9.57 -11.59 0.48
C PHE A 416 10.25 -10.28 0.10
N ARG A 417 9.98 -9.17 0.81
CA ARG A 417 10.68 -7.90 0.54
C ARG A 417 12.16 -7.98 0.86
N PHE A 418 12.56 -8.63 1.96
CA PHE A 418 13.96 -8.77 2.33
C PHE A 418 14.71 -9.60 1.30
N VAL A 419 14.20 -10.79 0.95
CA VAL A 419 14.78 -11.67 -0.08
C VAL A 419 14.79 -10.97 -1.44
N PHE A 420 13.68 -10.40 -1.88
CA PHE A 420 13.59 -9.70 -3.17
C PHE A 420 14.50 -8.47 -3.24
N CYS A 421 14.59 -7.68 -2.16
CA CYS A 421 15.51 -6.53 -2.09
C CYS A 421 16.98 -6.99 -1.99
N HIS A 422 17.24 -8.13 -1.35
CA HIS A 422 18.58 -8.70 -1.25
C HIS A 422 19.06 -9.24 -2.60
N CYS A 423 18.20 -9.94 -3.35
CA CYS A 423 18.48 -10.41 -4.70
C CYS A 423 18.68 -9.27 -5.71
N LEU A 424 18.10 -8.10 -5.46
CA LEU A 424 18.19 -6.91 -6.32
C LEU A 424 19.01 -5.77 -5.68
N LYS A 425 19.98 -6.10 -4.82
CA LYS A 425 20.94 -5.12 -4.28
C LYS A 425 21.61 -4.37 -5.43
N GLY A 426 21.61 -3.03 -5.35
CA GLY A 426 22.18 -2.14 -6.38
C GLY A 426 21.20 -1.67 -7.46
N VAL A 427 19.97 -2.18 -7.51
CA VAL A 427 18.94 -1.72 -8.46
C VAL A 427 18.12 -0.58 -7.88
N HIS A 428 17.91 0.48 -8.65
CA HIS A 428 17.12 1.65 -8.24
C HIS A 428 15.70 1.25 -7.80
N ARG A 429 15.21 1.89 -6.72
CA ARG A 429 13.94 1.54 -6.06
C ARG A 429 12.76 1.47 -7.03
N ASN A 430 12.64 2.43 -7.95
CA ASN A 430 11.52 2.47 -8.89
C ASN A 430 11.57 1.29 -9.87
N THR A 431 12.76 0.93 -10.35
CA THR A 431 12.96 -0.21 -11.24
C THR A 431 12.65 -1.52 -10.51
N ARG A 432 13.00 -1.64 -9.22
CA ARG A 432 12.59 -2.77 -8.38
C ARG A 432 11.07 -2.91 -8.25
N ASN A 433 10.35 -1.80 -8.11
CA ASN A 433 8.88 -1.82 -8.06
C ASN A 433 8.28 -2.29 -9.40
N VAL A 434 8.88 -1.89 -10.52
CA VAL A 434 8.47 -2.32 -11.87
C VAL A 434 8.78 -3.80 -12.10
N LEU A 435 9.93 -4.30 -11.63
CA LEU A 435 10.29 -5.72 -11.65
C LEU A 435 9.27 -6.55 -10.87
N GLN A 436 8.91 -6.12 -9.65
CA GLN A 436 7.90 -6.81 -8.85
C GLN A 436 6.53 -6.82 -9.54
N LEU A 437 6.13 -5.71 -10.18
CA LEU A 437 4.90 -5.63 -10.97
C LEU A 437 4.95 -6.66 -12.13
N GLY A 438 6.06 -6.71 -12.87
CA GLY A 438 6.26 -7.65 -13.96
C GLY A 438 6.23 -9.12 -13.51
N ILE A 439 6.80 -9.45 -12.36
CA ILE A 439 6.75 -10.82 -11.79
C ILE A 439 5.33 -11.21 -11.37
N GLY A 440 4.56 -10.28 -10.79
CA GLY A 440 3.16 -10.54 -10.47
C GLY A 440 2.33 -10.83 -11.73
N PHE A 441 2.55 -10.05 -12.79
CA PHE A 441 1.94 -10.30 -14.11
C PHE A 441 2.41 -11.62 -14.71
N PHE A 442 3.71 -11.93 -14.63
CA PHE A 442 4.27 -13.19 -15.14
C PHE A 442 3.52 -14.41 -14.62
N PHE A 443 3.30 -14.51 -13.30
CA PHE A 443 2.60 -15.67 -12.73
C PHE A 443 1.11 -15.73 -13.10
N ILE A 444 0.40 -14.59 -13.06
CA ILE A 444 -1.03 -14.55 -13.43
C ILE A 444 -1.21 -14.93 -14.90
N PHE A 445 -0.42 -14.33 -15.80
CA PHE A 445 -0.52 -14.56 -17.24
C PHE A 445 0.12 -15.89 -17.67
N LEU A 446 1.05 -16.46 -16.92
CA LEU A 446 1.52 -17.83 -17.14
C LEU A 446 0.36 -18.81 -17.03
N ALA A 447 -0.42 -18.72 -15.95
CA ALA A 447 -1.60 -19.56 -15.76
C ALA A 447 -2.69 -19.24 -16.81
N PHE A 448 -3.02 -17.96 -17.00
CA PHE A 448 -4.11 -17.55 -17.88
C PHE A 448 -3.84 -17.78 -19.39
N ASN A 449 -2.61 -17.59 -19.86
CA ASN A 449 -2.31 -17.85 -21.27
C ASN A 449 -2.13 -19.34 -21.54
N SER A 450 -1.55 -20.11 -20.60
CA SER A 450 -1.37 -21.55 -20.77
C SER A 450 -2.71 -22.28 -20.79
N GLN A 451 -3.65 -21.90 -19.91
CA GLN A 451 -5.00 -22.45 -19.97
C GLN A 451 -5.69 -22.11 -21.29
N GLY A 452 -5.51 -20.89 -21.82
CA GLY A 452 -6.23 -20.43 -23.02
C GLY A 452 -5.92 -21.26 -24.27
N PHE A 453 -4.77 -21.94 -24.30
CA PHE A 453 -4.42 -22.88 -25.38
C PHE A 453 -5.12 -24.23 -25.25
N ILE A 454 -5.51 -24.65 -24.05
CA ILE A 454 -6.16 -25.94 -23.78
C ILE A 454 -7.65 -25.80 -23.41
N GLU A 455 -8.17 -24.59 -23.24
CA GLU A 455 -9.53 -24.28 -22.75
C GLU A 455 -10.61 -25.05 -23.53
N GLU A 456 -10.63 -24.91 -24.85
CA GLU A 456 -11.62 -25.59 -25.70
C GLU A 456 -11.47 -27.12 -25.62
N SER A 457 -10.24 -27.64 -25.74
CA SER A 457 -10.00 -29.09 -25.66
C SER A 457 -10.37 -29.70 -24.30
N VAL A 458 -10.25 -28.92 -23.22
CA VAL A 458 -10.68 -29.35 -21.89
C VAL A 458 -12.19 -29.32 -21.78
N LEU A 459 -12.87 -28.29 -22.29
CA LEU A 459 -14.33 -28.18 -22.22
C LEU A 459 -15.04 -29.22 -23.10
N GLU A 460 -14.47 -29.57 -24.26
CA GLU A 460 -14.99 -30.66 -25.12
C GLU A 460 -14.89 -32.04 -24.45
N SER A 461 -14.02 -32.23 -23.46
CA SER A 461 -13.92 -33.51 -22.76
C SER A 461 -15.09 -33.76 -21.79
N PHE A 462 -15.91 -32.74 -21.50
CA PHE A 462 -17.12 -32.88 -20.67
C PHE A 462 -18.35 -33.18 -21.53
N SER A 463 -19.33 -33.90 -20.95
CA SER A 463 -20.59 -34.23 -21.63
C SER A 463 -21.32 -32.96 -22.12
N PRO A 464 -21.96 -32.99 -23.31
CA PRO A 464 -22.67 -31.84 -23.87
C PRO A 464 -23.87 -31.37 -23.02
N GLU A 465 -24.38 -32.21 -22.12
CA GLU A 465 -25.37 -31.83 -21.10
C GLU A 465 -24.80 -30.87 -20.04
N THR A 466 -23.50 -30.98 -19.75
CA THR A 466 -22.79 -30.16 -18.75
C THR A 466 -22.31 -28.85 -19.34
N VAL A 467 -21.81 -28.88 -20.58
CA VAL A 467 -21.19 -27.73 -21.27
C VAL A 467 -21.61 -27.70 -22.75
N PRO A 468 -22.10 -26.56 -23.28
CA PRO A 468 -22.43 -26.42 -24.70
C PRO A 468 -21.21 -26.63 -25.62
N LYS A 469 -21.45 -27.11 -26.86
CA LYS A 469 -20.42 -27.13 -27.90
C LYS A 469 -19.87 -25.72 -28.12
N HIS A 470 -18.55 -25.57 -28.21
CA HIS A 470 -17.86 -24.28 -28.37
C HIS A 470 -18.00 -23.30 -27.20
N ALA A 471 -18.17 -23.82 -25.99
CA ALA A 471 -18.23 -23.01 -24.78
C ALA A 471 -16.93 -22.21 -24.52
N GLY A 472 -15.75 -22.71 -24.92
CA GLY A 472 -14.47 -22.00 -24.73
C GLY A 472 -14.38 -20.74 -25.59
N TYR A 473 -14.77 -20.82 -26.86
CA TYR A 473 -14.87 -19.64 -27.73
C TYR A 473 -15.91 -18.63 -27.23
N THR A 474 -17.04 -19.11 -26.71
CA THR A 474 -18.09 -18.26 -26.13
C THR A 474 -17.58 -17.54 -24.87
N SER A 475 -16.85 -18.25 -23.99
CA SER A 475 -16.16 -17.71 -22.81
C SER A 475 -15.21 -16.57 -23.18
N LEU A 476 -14.32 -16.79 -24.15
CA LEU A 476 -13.39 -15.78 -24.67
C LEU A 476 -14.11 -14.55 -25.23
N CYS A 477 -15.20 -14.74 -25.97
CA CYS A 477 -16.01 -13.63 -26.48
C CYS A 477 -16.58 -12.77 -25.35
N ILE A 478 -17.14 -13.40 -24.30
CA ILE A 478 -17.68 -12.70 -23.13
C ILE A 478 -16.58 -11.91 -22.41
N ILE A 479 -15.37 -12.48 -22.23
CA ILE A 479 -14.23 -11.80 -21.60
C ILE A 479 -13.88 -10.52 -22.35
N TYR A 480 -13.72 -10.58 -23.68
CA TYR A 480 -13.32 -9.41 -24.46
C TYR A 480 -14.45 -8.38 -24.65
N ALA A 481 -15.70 -8.81 -24.76
CA ALA A 481 -16.85 -7.91 -24.82
C ALA A 481 -17.01 -7.13 -23.51
N SER A 482 -16.96 -7.82 -22.38
CA SER A 482 -17.03 -7.18 -21.06
C SER A 482 -15.80 -6.30 -20.78
N PHE A 483 -14.59 -6.74 -21.16
CA PHE A 483 -13.38 -5.93 -21.08
C PHE A 483 -13.53 -4.60 -21.86
N THR A 484 -14.07 -4.66 -23.08
CA THR A 484 -14.29 -3.47 -23.92
C THR A 484 -15.18 -2.44 -23.23
N VAL A 485 -16.36 -2.86 -22.75
CA VAL A 485 -17.34 -1.96 -22.12
C VAL A 485 -16.84 -1.42 -20.78
N LEU A 486 -16.20 -2.27 -19.97
CA LEU A 486 -15.84 -1.94 -18.59
C LEU A 486 -14.56 -1.10 -18.46
N ASN A 487 -13.83 -0.85 -19.56
CA ASN A 487 -12.72 0.10 -19.58
C ASN A 487 -13.13 1.52 -19.12
N PHE A 488 -14.38 1.95 -19.35
CA PHE A 488 -14.87 3.25 -18.86
C PHE A 488 -15.10 3.28 -17.33
N ALA A 489 -15.37 2.13 -16.72
CA ALA A 489 -15.54 1.98 -15.27
C ALA A 489 -14.21 1.77 -14.54
N ALA A 490 -13.14 1.37 -15.23
CA ALA A 490 -11.86 1.04 -14.60
C ALA A 490 -11.17 2.25 -13.91
N PRO A 491 -11.05 3.45 -14.53
CA PRO A 491 -10.40 4.59 -13.87
C PRO A 491 -11.04 5.03 -12.55
N PRO A 492 -12.38 5.18 -12.40
CA PRO A 492 -12.97 5.51 -11.11
C PRO A 492 -12.76 4.42 -10.06
N ILE A 493 -12.81 3.13 -10.43
CA ILE A 493 -12.50 2.02 -9.53
C ILE A 493 -11.04 2.13 -9.03
N VAL A 494 -10.09 2.37 -9.92
CA VAL A 494 -8.67 2.52 -9.59
C VAL A 494 -8.39 3.77 -8.75
N GLN A 495 -9.16 4.84 -8.95
CA GLN A 495 -9.08 6.06 -8.13
C GLN A 495 -9.62 5.82 -6.71
N CYS A 496 -10.73 5.09 -6.57
CA CYS A 496 -11.36 4.81 -5.29
C CYS A 496 -10.58 3.79 -4.44
N LEU A 497 -10.21 2.66 -5.02
CA LEU A 497 -9.54 1.57 -4.30
C LEU A 497 -8.05 1.87 -4.08
N GLY A 498 -7.43 2.60 -5.01
CA GLY A 498 -5.99 2.78 -5.10
C GLY A 498 -5.33 1.73 -5.99
N THR A 499 -4.14 2.04 -6.52
CA THR A 499 -3.52 1.24 -7.58
C THR A 499 -3.15 -0.18 -7.15
N ARG A 500 -2.58 -0.35 -5.96
CA ARG A 500 -2.13 -1.66 -5.45
C ARG A 500 -3.28 -2.63 -5.18
N THR A 501 -4.28 -2.16 -4.45
CA THR A 501 -5.49 -2.92 -4.11
C THR A 501 -6.28 -3.27 -5.37
N SER A 502 -6.36 -2.35 -6.34
CA SER A 502 -6.96 -2.62 -7.65
C SER A 502 -6.24 -3.73 -8.41
N LEU A 503 -4.90 -3.72 -8.43
CA LEU A 503 -4.10 -4.79 -9.05
C LEU A 503 -4.35 -6.15 -8.38
N ALA A 504 -4.37 -6.21 -7.05
CA ALA A 504 -4.60 -7.44 -6.32
C ALA A 504 -6.03 -7.98 -6.49
N LEU A 505 -7.04 -7.12 -6.32
CA LEU A 505 -8.46 -7.49 -6.48
C LEU A 505 -8.78 -7.92 -7.91
N ALA A 506 -8.23 -7.22 -8.91
CA ALA A 506 -8.37 -7.64 -10.29
C ALA A 506 -7.64 -8.95 -10.57
N GLY A 507 -6.48 -9.20 -9.96
CA GLY A 507 -5.81 -10.51 -10.05
C GLY A 507 -6.65 -11.65 -9.47
N CYS A 508 -7.46 -11.42 -8.44
CA CYS A 508 -8.38 -12.43 -7.89
C CYS A 508 -9.43 -12.89 -8.90
N THR A 509 -9.84 -12.07 -9.88
CA THR A 509 -10.81 -12.50 -10.89
C THR A 509 -10.20 -13.53 -11.85
N TYR A 510 -8.89 -13.44 -12.13
CA TYR A 510 -8.15 -14.45 -12.90
C TYR A 510 -8.09 -15.78 -12.13
N VAL A 511 -7.82 -15.73 -10.82
CA VAL A 511 -7.84 -16.91 -9.96
C VAL A 511 -9.25 -17.54 -9.94
N LEU A 512 -10.30 -16.73 -9.82
CA LEU A 512 -11.67 -17.23 -9.78
C LEU A 512 -12.05 -17.94 -11.09
N PHE A 513 -11.72 -17.34 -12.23
CA PHE A 513 -11.92 -17.96 -13.54
C PHE A 513 -11.21 -19.32 -13.64
N LEU A 514 -9.93 -19.40 -13.26
CA LEU A 514 -9.16 -20.65 -13.26
C LEU A 514 -9.75 -21.70 -12.32
N SER A 515 -10.23 -21.30 -11.14
CA SER A 515 -10.84 -22.22 -10.18
C SER A 515 -12.15 -22.83 -10.68
N GLY A 516 -12.83 -22.17 -11.64
CA GLY A 516 -14.06 -22.67 -12.26
C GLY A 516 -13.88 -23.99 -13.01
N PHE A 517 -12.66 -24.29 -13.46
CA PHE A 517 -12.37 -25.54 -14.16
C PHE A 517 -12.13 -26.72 -13.21
N LEU A 518 -12.01 -26.48 -11.90
CA LEU A 518 -12.01 -27.54 -10.89
C LEU A 518 -13.42 -28.11 -10.67
N PHE A 519 -14.44 -27.28 -10.90
CA PHE A 519 -15.87 -27.60 -10.78
C PHE A 519 -16.61 -27.02 -11.98
N VAL A 520 -16.41 -27.66 -13.14
CA VAL A 520 -16.94 -27.17 -14.42
C VAL A 520 -18.46 -27.04 -14.37
N ASN A 521 -18.94 -25.81 -14.51
CA ASN A 521 -20.35 -25.46 -14.56
C ASN A 521 -20.54 -24.31 -15.57
N THR A 522 -21.47 -24.47 -16.51
CA THR A 522 -21.72 -23.50 -17.58
C THR A 522 -22.06 -22.09 -17.06
N PHE A 523 -22.90 -21.99 -16.04
CA PHE A 523 -23.24 -20.69 -15.44
C PHE A 523 -22.02 -20.05 -14.79
N PHE A 524 -21.24 -20.83 -14.04
CA PHE A 524 -20.02 -20.34 -13.40
C PHE A 524 -18.97 -19.89 -14.43
N LEU A 525 -18.78 -20.66 -15.52
CA LEU A 525 -17.85 -20.33 -16.60
C LEU A 525 -18.18 -18.97 -17.21
N TYR A 526 -19.43 -18.74 -17.62
CA TYR A 526 -19.82 -17.48 -18.25
C TYR A 526 -19.87 -16.30 -17.26
N PHE A 527 -20.29 -16.53 -16.02
CA PHE A 527 -20.24 -15.50 -14.98
C PHE A 527 -18.81 -15.08 -14.65
N SER A 528 -17.92 -16.04 -14.42
CA SER A 528 -16.50 -15.78 -14.15
C SER A 528 -15.78 -15.16 -15.34
N SER A 529 -16.18 -15.48 -16.58
CA SER A 529 -15.72 -14.82 -17.82
C SER A 529 -16.06 -13.34 -17.86
N ALA A 530 -17.31 -12.97 -17.55
CA ALA A 530 -17.73 -11.56 -17.52
C ALA A 530 -17.01 -10.78 -16.40
N LEU A 531 -16.86 -11.41 -15.22
CA LEU A 531 -16.12 -10.81 -14.11
C LEU A 531 -14.62 -10.68 -14.43
N LEU A 532 -14.06 -11.62 -15.17
CA LEU A 532 -12.69 -11.56 -15.64
C LEU A 532 -12.47 -10.39 -16.60
N GLY A 533 -13.42 -10.06 -17.47
CA GLY A 533 -13.32 -8.86 -18.32
C GLY A 533 -13.32 -7.56 -17.52
N LEU A 534 -14.08 -7.47 -16.42
CA LEU A 534 -13.96 -6.37 -15.46
C LEU A 534 -12.56 -6.31 -14.84
N GLY A 535 -12.07 -7.46 -14.38
CA GLY A 535 -10.73 -7.61 -13.84
C GLY A 535 -9.65 -7.18 -14.83
N ALA A 536 -9.76 -7.58 -16.09
CA ALA A 536 -8.84 -7.17 -17.16
C ALA A 536 -8.85 -5.65 -17.37
N ALA A 537 -10.02 -5.01 -17.38
CA ALA A 537 -10.15 -3.55 -17.46
C ALA A 537 -9.42 -2.85 -16.30
N VAL A 538 -9.65 -3.32 -15.07
CA VAL A 538 -9.06 -2.74 -13.86
C VAL A 538 -7.56 -3.02 -13.76
N ILE A 539 -7.10 -4.24 -14.07
CA ILE A 539 -5.69 -4.63 -13.89
C ILE A 539 -4.78 -3.87 -14.86
N TRP A 540 -5.17 -3.73 -16.14
CA TRP A 540 -4.37 -3.01 -17.12
C TRP A 540 -4.39 -1.49 -16.89
N THR A 541 -5.53 -0.94 -16.43
CA THR A 541 -5.63 0.47 -16.04
C THR A 541 -4.76 0.77 -14.81
N ALA A 542 -4.81 -0.10 -13.80
CA ALA A 542 -4.01 0.05 -12.59
C ALA A 542 -2.51 -0.16 -12.88
N GLN A 543 -2.16 -1.12 -13.74
CA GLN A 543 -0.79 -1.38 -14.19
C GLN A 543 -0.19 -0.14 -14.86
N GLY A 544 -0.90 0.46 -15.82
CA GLY A 544 -0.44 1.66 -16.51
C GLY A 544 -0.23 2.84 -15.56
N LYS A 545 -1.15 3.04 -14.62
CA LYS A 545 -1.01 4.05 -13.55
C LYS A 545 0.19 3.75 -12.63
N TYR A 546 0.39 2.49 -12.23
CA TYR A 546 1.52 2.12 -11.36
C TYR A 546 2.86 2.34 -12.05
N LEU A 547 2.94 1.97 -13.33
CA LEU A 547 4.13 2.15 -14.15
C LEU A 547 4.45 3.65 -14.33
N ALA A 548 3.42 4.48 -14.55
CA ALA A 548 3.57 5.93 -14.61
C ALA A 548 4.07 6.54 -13.30
N LEU A 549 3.60 6.05 -12.14
CA LEU A 549 4.05 6.52 -10.82
C LEU A 549 5.51 6.15 -10.50
N ASN A 550 6.08 5.16 -11.17
CA ASN A 550 7.46 4.71 -10.97
C ASN A 550 8.40 5.13 -12.12
N SER A 551 7.94 5.87 -13.12
CA SER A 551 8.71 6.19 -14.31
C SER A 551 8.85 7.70 -14.52
N SER A 552 10.01 8.12 -15.01
CA SER A 552 10.32 9.48 -15.46
C SER A 552 10.35 9.55 -16.99
N GLU A 553 10.50 10.75 -17.58
CA GLU A 553 10.54 10.92 -19.05
C GLU A 553 11.62 10.07 -19.72
N GLN A 554 12.77 9.93 -19.04
CA GLN A 554 13.95 9.20 -19.53
C GLN A 554 13.87 7.69 -19.25
N THR A 555 13.23 7.31 -18.16
CA THR A 555 13.14 5.89 -17.73
C THR A 555 11.89 5.19 -18.23
N ALA A 556 10.87 5.92 -18.71
CA ALA A 556 9.61 5.36 -19.17
C ALA A 556 9.76 4.29 -20.25
N GLY A 557 10.68 4.47 -21.20
CA GLY A 557 10.99 3.45 -22.21
C GLY A 557 11.55 2.17 -21.59
N LYS A 558 12.58 2.29 -20.75
CA LYS A 558 13.24 1.17 -20.05
C LYS A 558 12.31 0.43 -19.10
N HIS A 559 11.51 1.15 -18.30
CA HIS A 559 10.55 0.52 -17.39
C HIS A 559 9.41 -0.17 -18.14
N SER A 560 8.95 0.39 -19.26
CA SER A 560 7.94 -0.25 -20.10
C SER A 560 8.47 -1.53 -20.75
N SER A 561 9.68 -1.49 -21.32
CA SER A 561 10.29 -2.67 -21.95
C SER A 561 10.55 -3.79 -20.93
N LEU A 562 11.01 -3.44 -19.73
CA LEU A 562 11.29 -4.39 -18.65
C LEU A 562 10.00 -5.07 -18.15
N PHE A 563 8.94 -4.28 -17.95
CA PHE A 563 7.63 -4.82 -17.55
C PHE A 563 7.07 -5.76 -18.63
N LEU A 564 7.11 -5.34 -19.89
CA LEU A 564 6.61 -6.11 -21.02
C LEU A 564 7.39 -7.42 -21.21
N ALA A 565 8.72 -7.37 -21.15
CA ALA A 565 9.58 -8.56 -21.22
C ALA A 565 9.23 -9.60 -20.15
N LEU A 566 9.11 -9.19 -18.89
CA LEU A 566 8.72 -10.10 -17.82
C LEU A 566 7.29 -10.63 -18.01
N SER A 567 6.36 -9.76 -18.41
CA SER A 567 4.95 -10.16 -18.57
C SER A 567 4.77 -11.15 -19.72
N LEU A 568 5.49 -11.01 -20.83
CA LEU A 568 5.32 -11.87 -22.01
C LEU A 568 6.23 -13.11 -22.02
N ALA A 569 7.32 -13.11 -21.23
CA ALA A 569 8.11 -14.31 -21.00
C ALA A 569 7.26 -15.50 -20.52
N CYS A 570 6.11 -15.22 -19.87
CA CYS A 570 5.16 -16.25 -19.46
C CYS A 570 4.68 -17.16 -20.60
N LEU A 571 4.64 -16.67 -21.86
CA LEU A 571 4.26 -17.49 -23.02
C LEU A 571 5.31 -18.55 -23.33
N SER A 572 6.59 -18.24 -23.16
CA SER A 572 7.64 -19.24 -23.35
C SER A 572 7.56 -20.34 -22.31
N PHE A 573 7.42 -19.96 -21.04
CA PHE A 573 7.26 -20.92 -19.95
C PHE A 573 5.97 -21.74 -20.07
N GLY A 574 4.87 -21.11 -20.50
CA GLY A 574 3.61 -21.81 -20.77
C GLY A 574 3.71 -22.80 -21.91
N GLY A 575 4.38 -22.43 -23.00
CA GLY A 575 4.66 -23.33 -24.13
C GLY A 575 5.53 -24.52 -23.72
N PHE A 576 6.59 -24.30 -22.92
CA PHE A 576 7.39 -25.39 -22.36
C PHE A 576 6.58 -26.32 -21.45
N PHE A 577 5.73 -25.76 -20.60
CA PHE A 577 4.85 -26.54 -19.73
C PHE A 577 3.90 -27.44 -20.53
N LEU A 578 3.26 -26.89 -21.57
CA LEU A 578 2.38 -27.65 -22.46
C LEU A 578 3.14 -28.72 -23.24
N LEU A 579 4.36 -28.43 -23.71
CA LEU A 579 5.20 -29.42 -24.38
C LEU A 579 5.47 -30.63 -23.48
N ILE A 580 5.81 -30.40 -22.21
CA ILE A 580 6.03 -31.47 -21.24
C ILE A 580 4.75 -32.30 -21.04
N ILE A 581 3.60 -31.66 -20.85
CA ILE A 581 2.33 -32.37 -20.67
C ILE A 581 2.00 -33.23 -21.90
N PHE A 582 2.15 -32.68 -23.11
CA PHE A 582 1.82 -33.40 -24.32
C PHE A 582 2.76 -34.58 -24.57
N LEU A 583 4.06 -34.43 -24.29
CA LEU A 583 5.01 -35.53 -24.40
C LEU A 583 4.70 -36.66 -23.40
N VAL A 584 4.42 -36.31 -22.14
CA VAL A 584 4.09 -37.29 -21.09
C VAL A 584 2.79 -38.05 -21.42
N ASN A 585 1.76 -37.35 -21.90
CA ASN A 585 0.47 -37.96 -22.22
C ASN A 585 0.54 -38.85 -23.47
N ASP A 586 1.28 -38.45 -24.51
CA ASP A 586 1.42 -39.26 -25.73
C ASP A 586 2.21 -40.57 -25.44
N ASP A 587 3.20 -40.55 -24.53
CA ASP A 587 3.91 -41.75 -24.06
C ASP A 587 2.97 -42.73 -23.32
N THR A 588 2.11 -42.23 -22.44
CA THR A 588 1.13 -43.07 -21.73
C THR A 588 0.08 -43.69 -22.65
N ALA A 589 -0.34 -42.96 -23.69
CA ALA A 589 -1.27 -43.48 -24.69
C ALA A 589 -0.63 -44.62 -25.50
N SER A 590 0.63 -44.49 -25.90
CA SER A 590 1.37 -45.52 -26.63
C SER A 590 1.57 -46.81 -25.81
N LEU A 591 1.77 -46.69 -24.50
CA LEU A 591 1.87 -47.84 -23.58
C LEU A 591 0.53 -48.57 -23.41
N SER A 592 -0.59 -47.84 -23.39
CA SER A 592 -1.94 -48.41 -23.27
C SER A 592 -2.44 -49.10 -24.55
N SER A 593 -2.00 -48.66 -25.74
CA SER A 593 -2.25 -49.34 -27.01
C SER A 593 -1.38 -50.58 -27.23
N SER A 594 -0.21 -50.64 -26.57
CA SER A 594 0.70 -51.79 -26.65
C SER A 594 0.19 -53.00 -25.86
N SER A 595 -0.60 -52.79 -24.81
CA SER A 595 -1.18 -53.84 -23.96
C SER A 595 -2.52 -54.39 -24.46
N SER A 596 -3.10 -53.80 -25.51
CA SER A 596 -4.39 -54.20 -26.10
C SER A 596 -4.27 -54.95 -27.44
N SER A 597 -3.06 -55.29 -27.88
CA SER A 597 -2.81 -56.16 -29.05
C SER A 597 -3.04 -57.66 -28.73
N SER A 598 -4.24 -58.03 -28.31
CA SER A 598 -4.75 -59.41 -28.40
C SER A 598 -6.27 -59.48 -28.18
N ARG A 599 -7.08 -59.03 -29.15
CA ARG A 599 -8.37 -59.68 -29.49
C ARG A 599 -9.07 -59.08 -30.73
N SER A 600 -9.36 -60.00 -31.64
CA SER A 600 -10.39 -60.06 -32.70
C SER A 600 -10.35 -59.08 -33.89
N LEU A 601 -10.17 -59.68 -35.07
CA LEU A 601 -10.70 -59.22 -36.36
C LEU A 601 -12.22 -59.00 -36.27
N ASN A 602 -12.71 -57.89 -36.82
CA ASN A 602 -13.88 -57.86 -37.71
C ASN A 602 -13.98 -56.52 -38.44
N ASN A 603 -14.13 -56.60 -39.76
CA ASN A 603 -14.37 -55.49 -40.68
C ASN A 603 -15.88 -55.13 -40.72
N SER A 604 -16.20 -53.84 -40.67
CA SER A 604 -17.13 -53.22 -41.62
C SER A 604 -17.10 -51.69 -41.52
N SER A 605 -16.79 -51.11 -42.68
CA SER A 605 -16.89 -49.73 -43.12
C SER A 605 -17.85 -48.78 -42.38
N SER A 606 -17.26 -47.78 -41.71
CA SER A 606 -17.65 -46.38 -41.87
C SER A 606 -16.43 -45.50 -41.61
N SER A 607 -15.85 -44.99 -42.70
CA SER A 607 -14.81 -43.98 -42.68
C SER A 607 -15.43 -42.64 -42.29
N SER A 608 -15.51 -42.37 -40.99
CA SER A 608 -15.70 -41.03 -40.44
C SER A 608 -14.43 -40.67 -39.67
N SER A 609 -13.73 -39.67 -40.19
CA SER A 609 -12.70 -38.85 -39.54
C SER A 609 -12.42 -39.19 -38.07
N ALA A 610 -11.27 -39.82 -37.84
CA ALA A 610 -10.70 -39.96 -36.51
C ALA A 610 -10.42 -38.56 -35.93
N ASP A 611 -11.40 -37.99 -35.25
CA ASP A 611 -11.22 -36.83 -34.37
C ASP A 611 -10.42 -37.30 -33.16
N ILE A 612 -9.09 -37.21 -33.28
CA ILE A 612 -8.15 -37.40 -32.18
C ILE A 612 -8.11 -36.08 -31.38
N SER A 613 -9.21 -35.77 -30.70
CA SER A 613 -9.21 -34.79 -29.61
C SER A 613 -8.56 -35.46 -28.40
N PRO A 614 -7.51 -34.88 -27.77
CA PRO A 614 -6.98 -35.45 -26.54
C PRO A 614 -8.06 -35.41 -25.46
N SER A 615 -8.63 -36.57 -25.10
CA SER A 615 -9.52 -36.66 -23.95
C SER A 615 -8.67 -36.43 -22.70
N PHE A 616 -8.80 -35.27 -22.07
CA PHE A 616 -8.16 -35.02 -20.78
C PHE A 616 -8.94 -35.78 -19.71
N ASP A 617 -8.27 -36.71 -19.02
CA ASP A 617 -8.87 -37.36 -17.87
C ASP A 617 -9.22 -36.34 -16.78
N HIS A 618 -10.38 -36.49 -16.14
CA HIS A 618 -10.80 -35.64 -15.01
C HIS A 618 -9.73 -35.41 -13.92
N PRO A 619 -8.94 -36.41 -13.47
CA PRO A 619 -7.83 -36.18 -12.53
C PRO A 619 -6.74 -35.25 -13.10
N THR A 620 -6.42 -35.39 -14.39
CA THR A 620 -5.43 -34.55 -15.08
C THR A 620 -5.92 -33.10 -15.17
N ILE A 621 -7.20 -32.89 -15.46
CA ILE A 621 -7.82 -31.55 -15.46
C ILE A 621 -7.70 -30.91 -14.08
N LYS A 622 -8.05 -31.63 -13.01
CA LYS A 622 -7.96 -31.12 -11.63
C LYS A 622 -6.52 -30.80 -11.23
N LEU A 623 -5.55 -31.62 -11.63
CA LEU A 623 -4.13 -31.37 -11.37
C LEU A 623 -3.65 -30.11 -12.08
N VAL A 624 -3.89 -30.00 -13.40
CA VAL A 624 -3.45 -28.87 -14.23
C VAL A 624 -4.08 -27.56 -13.75
N TYR A 625 -5.41 -27.51 -13.60
CA TYR A 625 -6.09 -26.29 -13.14
C TYR A 625 -5.87 -25.99 -11.66
N GLY A 626 -5.59 -27.01 -10.83
CA GLY A 626 -5.13 -26.83 -9.45
C GLY A 626 -3.77 -26.13 -9.39
N SER A 627 -2.81 -26.57 -10.22
CA SER A 627 -1.50 -25.92 -10.37
C SER A 627 -1.64 -24.50 -10.91
N PHE A 628 -2.42 -24.28 -11.97
CA PHE A 628 -2.64 -22.94 -12.52
C PHE A 628 -3.29 -21.98 -11.51
N THR A 629 -4.26 -22.45 -10.73
CA THR A 629 -4.89 -21.65 -9.66
C THR A 629 -3.86 -21.28 -8.60
N GLY A 630 -3.00 -22.22 -8.17
CA GLY A 630 -1.91 -21.97 -7.22
C GLY A 630 -0.89 -20.96 -7.74
N ILE A 631 -0.47 -21.07 -9.00
CA ILE A 631 0.46 -20.13 -9.65
C ILE A 631 -0.16 -18.73 -9.74
N ALA A 632 -1.43 -18.62 -10.13
CA ALA A 632 -2.13 -17.34 -10.19
C ALA A 632 -2.27 -16.69 -8.81
N LEU A 633 -2.58 -17.47 -7.77
CA LEU A 633 -2.63 -17.00 -6.37
C LEU A 633 -1.28 -16.44 -5.90
N LEU A 634 -0.17 -17.09 -6.28
CA LEU A 634 1.18 -16.56 -6.01
C LEU A 634 1.39 -15.20 -6.70
N GLY A 635 0.96 -15.07 -7.95
CA GLY A 635 0.99 -13.79 -8.67
C GLY A 635 0.18 -12.68 -7.98
N VAL A 636 -1.04 -13.00 -7.52
CA VAL A 636 -1.87 -12.06 -6.73
C VAL A 636 -1.19 -11.65 -5.44
N ALA A 637 -0.57 -12.59 -4.73
CA ALA A 637 0.19 -12.30 -3.52
C ALA A 637 1.35 -11.33 -3.82
N VAL A 638 2.13 -11.57 -4.88
CA VAL A 638 3.23 -10.67 -5.30
C VAL A 638 2.73 -9.26 -5.60
N LEU A 639 1.57 -9.12 -6.27
CA LEU A 639 0.94 -7.82 -6.55
C LEU A 639 0.41 -7.13 -5.28
N ALA A 640 -0.22 -7.88 -4.37
CA ALA A 640 -0.70 -7.36 -3.10
C ALA A 640 0.44 -6.82 -2.23
N LEU A 641 1.64 -7.41 -2.36
CA LEU A 641 2.85 -7.00 -1.67
C LEU A 641 3.57 -5.79 -2.30
N LEU A 642 3.06 -5.21 -3.39
CA LEU A 642 3.67 -4.02 -4.01
C LEU A 642 3.78 -2.86 -3.00
N PRO A 643 4.88 -2.09 -3.03
CA PRO A 643 5.02 -0.93 -2.17
C PRO A 643 3.99 0.15 -2.52
N PRO A 644 3.42 0.83 -1.50
CA PRO A 644 2.51 1.94 -1.74
C PRO A 644 3.26 3.07 -2.45
N THR A 645 2.77 3.46 -3.63
CA THR A 645 3.25 4.61 -4.37
C THR A 645 2.59 5.87 -3.81
N ARG A 646 3.39 6.85 -3.38
CA ARG A 646 2.85 8.14 -2.88
C ARG A 646 2.13 8.84 -4.03
N THR A 647 0.84 9.14 -3.86
CA THR A 647 0.16 10.15 -4.67
C THR A 647 0.90 11.48 -4.47
N ASN A 648 1.28 12.13 -5.58
CA ASN A 648 2.06 13.37 -5.56
C ASN A 648 1.25 14.51 -4.92
N SER A 649 1.27 14.57 -3.60
CA SER A 649 1.05 15.77 -2.81
C SER A 649 2.30 15.98 -1.96
N LYS A 650 3.17 16.85 -2.48
CA LYS A 650 4.40 17.42 -1.87
C LYS A 650 5.56 16.43 -1.68
N VAL A 651 6.41 16.38 -2.70
CA VAL A 651 7.81 15.93 -2.60
C VAL A 651 8.44 16.60 -1.38
N SER A 652 8.95 15.78 -0.46
CA SER A 652 9.79 16.21 0.64
C SER A 652 11.15 15.61 0.36
N TYR A 653 12.16 16.48 0.20
CA TYR A 653 13.54 16.11 -0.04
C TYR A 653 14.01 15.09 1.01
N VAL A 654 14.36 13.90 0.57
CA VAL A 654 15.17 12.95 1.31
C VAL A 654 16.58 13.14 0.77
N ASN A 655 17.50 13.63 1.61
CA ASN A 655 18.92 13.57 1.31
C ASN A 655 19.38 12.13 1.51
N ASP A 656 19.28 11.32 0.46
CA ASP A 656 20.03 10.08 0.36
C ASP A 656 21.45 10.46 -0.08
N ASN A 657 22.38 10.50 0.88
CA ASN A 657 23.81 10.64 0.64
C ASN A 657 24.41 9.28 0.20
N ASP A 658 23.85 8.69 -0.84
CA ASP A 658 24.47 7.56 -1.55
C ASP A 658 24.90 8.07 -2.93
N GLY A 659 26.13 8.55 -3.03
CA GLY A 659 26.92 8.70 -4.27
C GLY A 659 26.17 9.06 -5.56
N ILE A 660 25.39 10.15 -5.59
CA ILE A 660 24.73 10.61 -6.81
C ILE A 660 25.69 11.53 -7.58
N GLY A 661 26.01 11.15 -8.83
CA GLY A 661 26.84 11.96 -9.73
C GLY A 661 26.23 13.34 -9.98
N VAL A 662 27.09 14.36 -10.10
CA VAL A 662 26.73 15.78 -10.27
C VAL A 662 25.72 16.01 -11.42
N GLU A 663 25.80 15.21 -12.48
CA GLU A 663 24.93 15.26 -13.66
C GLU A 663 23.46 14.89 -13.34
N GLU A 664 23.23 13.97 -12.41
CA GLU A 664 21.89 13.52 -11.99
C GLU A 664 21.22 14.54 -11.06
N LEU A 665 22.03 15.28 -10.29
CA LEU A 665 21.60 16.41 -9.45
C LEU A 665 21.13 17.61 -10.29
N GLU A 666 21.82 17.91 -11.40
CA GLU A 666 21.39 18.96 -12.33
C GLU A 666 20.12 18.58 -13.10
N MET A 667 19.99 17.31 -13.48
CA MET A 667 18.78 16.80 -14.13
C MET A 667 17.56 16.87 -13.20
N LYS A 668 17.72 16.47 -11.93
CA LYS A 668 16.66 16.60 -10.92
C LYS A 668 16.22 18.04 -10.71
N LYS A 669 17.17 19.00 -10.69
CA LYS A 669 16.85 20.44 -10.58
C LYS A 669 16.06 20.96 -11.79
N ARG A 670 16.46 20.61 -13.02
CA ARG A 670 15.73 21.02 -14.24
C ARG A 670 14.34 20.39 -14.34
N GLU A 671 14.18 19.15 -13.88
CA GLU A 671 12.87 18.49 -13.81
C GLU A 671 11.96 19.15 -12.76
N GLU A 672 12.50 19.54 -11.61
CA GLU A 672 11.77 20.25 -10.55
C GLU A 672 11.27 21.64 -10.97
N GLU A 673 12.10 22.40 -11.68
CA GLU A 673 11.72 23.71 -12.22
C GLU A 673 10.62 23.59 -13.27
N ARG A 674 10.66 22.55 -14.10
CA ARG A 674 9.65 22.29 -15.14
C ARG A 674 8.32 21.86 -14.52
N TRP A 675 8.34 21.04 -13.47
CA TRP A 675 7.14 20.63 -12.74
C TRP A 675 6.48 21.78 -11.99
N LYS A 676 7.28 22.68 -11.40
CA LYS A 676 6.78 23.90 -10.73
C LYS A 676 6.09 24.84 -11.72
N LYS A 677 6.69 25.11 -12.88
CA LYS A 677 6.08 25.92 -13.94
C LYS A 677 4.72 25.38 -14.39
N GLN A 678 4.63 24.05 -14.54
CA GLN A 678 3.40 23.38 -14.96
C GLN A 678 2.32 23.35 -13.87
N GLN A 679 2.71 23.51 -12.60
CA GLN A 679 1.82 23.60 -11.44
C GLN A 679 1.31 25.03 -11.22
N ASP A 680 2.12 26.04 -11.57
CA ASP A 680 1.74 27.45 -11.54
C ASP A 680 0.74 27.80 -12.66
N ASP A 681 0.91 27.23 -13.88
CA ASP A 681 -0.05 27.38 -14.99
C ASP A 681 -1.45 26.79 -14.69
N MET A 682 -1.54 25.79 -13.80
CA MET A 682 -2.84 25.18 -13.40
C MET A 682 -3.57 25.95 -12.30
N ASN A 683 -2.91 26.86 -11.58
CA ASN A 683 -3.47 27.49 -10.38
C ASN A 683 -4.30 28.76 -10.70
N VAL A 684 -4.58 29.02 -11.98
CA VAL A 684 -5.26 30.23 -12.47
C VAL A 684 -6.79 30.04 -12.66
N GLN A 685 -7.33 28.82 -12.54
CA GLN A 685 -8.79 28.59 -12.67
C GLN A 685 -9.36 27.65 -11.59
N PRO A 686 -10.45 28.03 -10.90
CA PRO A 686 -11.13 27.14 -9.96
C PRO A 686 -11.92 26.10 -10.77
N ARG A 687 -11.49 24.83 -10.75
CA ARG A 687 -12.17 23.75 -11.50
C ARG A 687 -13.36 23.18 -10.72
N ARG A 688 -14.50 23.13 -11.41
CA ARG A 688 -15.69 22.31 -11.13
C ARG A 688 -15.25 20.84 -10.93
N GLU A 689 -15.81 20.13 -9.95
CA GLU A 689 -15.58 18.68 -9.79
C GLU A 689 -16.22 17.90 -10.95
N GLU A 690 -15.51 17.82 -12.09
CA GLU A 690 -15.92 17.01 -13.25
C GLU A 690 -16.01 15.53 -12.85
N SER A 691 -16.98 14.79 -13.37
CA SER A 691 -17.09 13.35 -13.15
C SER A 691 -15.92 12.59 -13.82
N SER A 692 -15.52 11.42 -13.31
CA SER A 692 -14.41 10.65 -13.91
C SER A 692 -14.68 10.25 -15.36
N LEU A 693 -15.94 10.03 -15.73
CA LEU A 693 -16.35 9.72 -17.11
C LEU A 693 -16.19 10.94 -18.02
N GLU A 694 -16.58 12.13 -17.57
CA GLU A 694 -16.40 13.38 -18.31
C GLU A 694 -14.92 13.61 -18.64
N ARG A 695 -14.02 13.37 -17.68
CA ARG A 695 -12.56 13.47 -17.93
C ARG A 695 -12.05 12.50 -18.99
N ILE A 696 -12.58 11.28 -19.03
CA ILE A 696 -12.21 10.26 -20.03
C ILE A 696 -12.72 10.69 -21.41
N MET A 697 -13.98 11.14 -21.50
CA MET A 697 -14.58 11.57 -22.77
C MET A 697 -13.89 12.82 -23.33
N VAL A 698 -13.57 13.80 -22.48
CA VAL A 698 -12.78 14.98 -22.87
C VAL A 698 -11.39 14.57 -23.36
N LEU A 699 -10.75 13.59 -22.71
CA LEU A 699 -9.45 13.08 -23.15
C LEU A 699 -9.55 12.35 -24.50
N ALA A 700 -10.58 11.51 -24.68
CA ALA A 700 -10.86 10.80 -25.93
C ALA A 700 -11.08 11.74 -27.11
N ALA A 701 -11.81 12.85 -26.89
CA ALA A 701 -12.09 13.87 -27.90
C ALA A 701 -10.86 14.74 -28.26
N SER A 702 -9.76 14.65 -27.51
CA SER A 702 -8.57 15.45 -27.82
C SER A 702 -7.92 15.00 -29.13
N ARG A 703 -7.50 15.97 -29.97
CA ARG A 703 -6.86 15.68 -31.28
C ARG A 703 -5.69 14.71 -31.18
N LYS A 704 -4.88 14.83 -30.11
CA LYS A 704 -3.73 13.96 -29.85
C LYS A 704 -4.16 12.52 -29.51
N MET A 705 -5.21 12.35 -28.68
CA MET A 705 -5.72 11.03 -28.34
C MET A 705 -6.47 10.38 -29.51
N ALA A 706 -7.15 11.18 -30.35
CA ALA A 706 -7.77 10.69 -31.58
C ALA A 706 -6.73 10.14 -32.57
N ALA A 707 -5.59 10.81 -32.74
CA ALA A 707 -4.48 10.27 -33.54
C ALA A 707 -3.91 8.98 -32.93
N LEU A 708 -3.78 8.92 -31.60
CA LEU A 708 -3.35 7.69 -30.90
C LEU A 708 -4.38 6.56 -30.96
N ALA A 709 -5.68 6.86 -31.09
CA ALA A 709 -6.72 5.84 -31.21
C ALA A 709 -6.49 4.95 -32.44
N ALA A 710 -6.00 5.51 -33.55
CA ALA A 710 -5.58 4.74 -34.73
C ALA A 710 -4.41 3.78 -34.43
N VAL A 711 -3.43 4.24 -33.64
CA VAL A 711 -2.31 3.41 -33.17
C VAL A 711 -2.81 2.26 -32.30
N PHE A 712 -3.72 2.56 -31.36
CA PHE A 712 -4.30 1.57 -30.45
C PHE A 712 -5.16 0.56 -31.21
N GLY A 713 -5.92 1.03 -32.19
CA GLY A 713 -6.70 0.19 -33.11
C GLY A 713 -5.81 -0.80 -33.86
N TYR A 714 -4.68 -0.34 -34.44
CA TYR A 714 -3.70 -1.22 -35.06
C TYR A 714 -3.22 -2.32 -34.09
N THR A 715 -2.85 -1.95 -32.84
CA THR A 715 -2.43 -2.95 -31.86
C THR A 715 -3.53 -3.95 -31.49
N GLY A 716 -4.81 -3.57 -31.65
CA GLY A 716 -5.96 -4.47 -31.46
C GLY A 716 -6.14 -5.47 -32.60
N ILE A 717 -6.03 -4.99 -33.85
CA ILE A 717 -6.06 -5.83 -35.06
C ILE A 717 -4.88 -6.80 -35.07
N LEU A 718 -3.68 -6.32 -34.72
CA LEU A 718 -2.52 -7.18 -34.56
C LEU A 718 -2.76 -8.22 -33.47
N LEU A 719 -3.29 -7.80 -32.31
CA LEU A 719 -3.56 -8.67 -31.16
C LEU A 719 -4.45 -9.86 -31.52
N SER A 720 -5.56 -9.66 -32.26
CA SER A 720 -6.40 -10.77 -32.70
C SER A 720 -5.66 -11.71 -33.65
N PHE A 721 -4.87 -11.16 -34.56
CA PHE A 721 -4.10 -11.94 -35.52
C PHE A 721 -3.04 -12.82 -34.86
N TRP A 722 -2.16 -12.24 -34.04
CA TRP A 722 -1.05 -13.01 -33.48
C TRP A 722 -1.49 -13.94 -32.32
N SER A 723 -2.58 -13.64 -31.62
CA SER A 723 -3.07 -14.48 -30.51
C SER A 723 -3.89 -15.68 -30.96
N SER A 724 -4.73 -15.56 -32.00
CA SER A 724 -5.65 -16.63 -32.43
C SER A 724 -5.47 -17.02 -33.90
N ILE A 725 -5.55 -16.07 -34.82
CA ILE A 725 -5.61 -16.36 -36.27
C ILE A 725 -4.32 -17.04 -36.75
N PHE A 726 -3.16 -16.52 -36.37
CA PHE A 726 -1.86 -17.06 -36.77
C PHE A 726 -1.64 -18.50 -36.24
N PRO A 727 -1.79 -18.81 -34.93
CA PRO A 727 -1.80 -20.19 -34.46
C PRO A 727 -2.76 -21.11 -35.23
N THR A 728 -4.00 -20.68 -35.47
CA THR A 728 -4.99 -21.47 -36.21
C THR A 728 -4.53 -21.77 -37.63
N THR A 729 -3.94 -20.80 -38.34
CA THR A 729 -3.40 -21.00 -39.69
C THR A 729 -2.25 -22.02 -39.71
N LEU A 730 -1.41 -22.05 -38.67
CA LEU A 730 -0.34 -23.05 -38.55
C LEU A 730 -0.91 -24.45 -38.37
N ILE A 731 -1.88 -24.59 -37.47
CA ILE A 731 -2.53 -25.88 -37.19
C ILE A 731 -3.28 -26.39 -38.41
N ASN A 732 -3.96 -25.51 -39.14
CA ASN A 732 -4.79 -25.89 -40.28
C ASN A 732 -4.00 -26.18 -41.57
N THR A 733 -2.70 -25.89 -41.60
CA THR A 733 -1.85 -26.23 -42.74
C THR A 733 -1.40 -27.69 -42.66
N LEU A 734 -2.04 -28.59 -43.41
CA LEU A 734 -1.83 -30.04 -43.32
C LEU A 734 -0.39 -30.45 -43.62
N GLN A 735 0.29 -29.75 -44.55
CA GLN A 735 1.69 -30.00 -44.91
C GLN A 735 2.68 -29.75 -43.75
N MET A 736 2.29 -28.96 -42.75
CA MET A 736 3.11 -28.73 -41.54
C MET A 736 2.85 -29.82 -40.49
N ARG A 737 1.64 -30.41 -40.49
CA ARG A 737 1.29 -31.55 -39.61
C ARG A 737 2.13 -32.79 -39.91
N SER A 738 2.63 -32.94 -41.14
CA SER A 738 3.53 -34.04 -41.49
C SER A 738 4.94 -33.89 -40.90
N GLN A 739 5.33 -32.69 -40.45
CA GLN A 739 6.62 -32.43 -39.81
C GLN A 739 6.52 -32.53 -38.28
N PHE A 740 5.48 -31.93 -37.70
CA PHE A 740 5.23 -31.94 -36.25
C PHE A 740 3.72 -32.09 -35.97
N SER A 741 3.38 -32.74 -34.85
CA SER A 741 1.98 -32.83 -34.42
C SER A 741 1.41 -31.43 -34.13
N PRO A 742 0.11 -31.17 -34.38
CA PRO A 742 -0.52 -29.88 -34.11
C PRO A 742 -0.30 -29.36 -32.68
N LYS A 743 -0.33 -30.27 -31.69
CA LYS A 743 -0.11 -29.95 -30.28
C LYS A 743 1.29 -29.38 -30.03
N ILE A 744 2.32 -30.05 -30.58
CA ILE A 744 3.72 -29.61 -30.46
C ILE A 744 3.93 -28.29 -31.21
N LEU A 745 3.31 -28.12 -32.37
CA LEU A 745 3.43 -26.90 -33.17
C LEU A 745 2.90 -25.66 -32.42
N ILE A 746 1.78 -25.78 -31.70
CA ILE A 746 1.23 -24.70 -30.87
C ILE A 746 2.19 -24.36 -29.73
N ALA A 747 2.71 -25.36 -29.03
CA ALA A 747 3.65 -25.18 -27.93
C ALA A 747 4.94 -24.49 -28.40
N LEU A 748 5.53 -24.93 -29.51
CA LEU A 748 6.70 -24.30 -30.12
C LEU A 748 6.42 -22.86 -30.56
N ASN A 749 5.27 -22.60 -31.18
CA ASN A 749 4.89 -21.24 -31.57
C ASN A 749 4.77 -20.31 -30.36
N ALA A 750 4.19 -20.79 -29.25
CA ALA A 750 4.13 -20.03 -28.00
C ALA A 750 5.53 -19.73 -27.43
N ILE A 751 6.45 -20.70 -27.50
CA ILE A 751 7.85 -20.53 -27.08
C ILE A 751 8.52 -19.41 -27.87
N PHE A 752 8.53 -19.50 -29.20
CA PHE A 752 9.19 -18.53 -30.07
C PHE A 752 8.56 -17.13 -29.99
N LYS A 753 7.23 -17.04 -29.86
CA LYS A 753 6.55 -15.77 -29.59
C LYS A 753 6.96 -15.15 -28.27
N GLY A 754 7.08 -15.92 -27.20
CA GLY A 754 7.45 -15.41 -25.88
C GLY A 754 8.88 -14.85 -25.80
N LEU A 755 9.75 -15.18 -26.75
CA LEU A 755 11.14 -14.66 -26.81
C LEU A 755 11.26 -13.24 -27.36
N GLY A 756 10.28 -12.76 -28.15
CA GLY A 756 10.37 -11.47 -28.86
C GLY A 756 10.53 -10.25 -27.94
N GLN A 757 9.70 -10.13 -26.90
CA GLN A 757 9.75 -8.99 -25.99
C GLN A 757 10.98 -9.00 -25.03
N PRO A 758 11.35 -10.14 -24.42
CA PRO A 758 12.62 -10.25 -23.70
C PRO A 758 13.83 -9.84 -24.54
N PHE A 759 13.87 -10.24 -25.82
CA PHE A 759 14.93 -9.87 -26.74
C PHE A 759 15.04 -8.35 -26.89
N LEU A 760 13.92 -7.64 -27.10
CA LEU A 760 13.94 -6.17 -27.15
C LEU A 760 14.42 -5.54 -25.84
N SER A 761 14.01 -6.07 -24.68
CA SER A 761 14.44 -5.50 -23.38
C SER A 761 15.95 -5.62 -23.17
N VAL A 762 16.58 -6.70 -23.64
CA VAL A 762 18.04 -6.84 -23.64
C VAL A 762 18.67 -5.80 -24.59
N LEU A 763 18.13 -5.65 -25.80
CA LEU A 763 18.62 -4.62 -26.75
C LEU A 763 18.49 -3.20 -26.20
N PHE A 764 17.44 -2.91 -25.43
CA PHE A 764 17.23 -1.60 -24.79
C PHE A 764 18.36 -1.24 -23.83
N GLU A 765 18.87 -2.23 -23.10
CA GLU A 765 19.98 -2.06 -22.16
C GLU A 765 21.32 -2.00 -22.90
N CYS A 766 21.60 -2.97 -23.79
CA CYS A 766 22.87 -3.07 -24.51
C CYS A 766 23.13 -1.87 -25.44
N PHE A 767 22.12 -1.44 -26.20
CA PHE A 767 22.26 -0.39 -27.22
C PHE A 767 21.72 0.97 -26.79
N ARG A 768 21.31 1.11 -25.52
CA ARG A 768 20.77 2.37 -24.96
C ARG A 768 19.67 2.98 -25.84
N LEU A 769 18.73 2.14 -26.29
CA LEU A 769 17.65 2.55 -27.20
C LEU A 769 16.78 3.68 -26.63
N HIS A 770 16.80 3.92 -25.32
CA HIS A 770 16.17 5.07 -24.68
C HIS A 770 16.65 6.44 -25.22
N ARG A 771 17.82 6.52 -25.88
CA ARG A 771 18.35 7.75 -26.51
C ARG A 771 17.79 7.98 -27.92
N VAL A 772 17.21 6.95 -28.54
CA VAL A 772 16.69 7.03 -29.91
C VAL A 772 15.29 7.65 -29.89
N LYS A 773 14.97 8.49 -30.89
CA LYS A 773 13.62 9.06 -31.04
C LYS A 773 12.56 7.96 -31.15
N ARG A 774 11.42 8.13 -30.46
CA ARG A 774 10.37 7.09 -30.38
C ARG A 774 9.81 6.72 -31.74
N SER A 775 9.55 7.69 -32.61
CA SER A 775 9.12 7.44 -34.00
C SER A 775 10.06 6.53 -34.79
N ARG A 776 11.38 6.62 -34.57
CA ARG A 776 12.34 5.73 -35.26
C ARG A 776 12.24 4.28 -34.75
N LEU A 777 12.00 4.11 -33.45
CA LEU A 777 11.81 2.78 -32.86
C LEU A 777 10.50 2.15 -33.33
N VAL A 778 9.41 2.93 -33.41
CA VAL A 778 8.14 2.46 -33.98
C VAL A 778 8.28 2.11 -35.47
N PHE A 779 9.07 2.88 -36.23
CA PHE A 779 9.36 2.57 -37.63
C PHE A 779 10.05 1.21 -37.81
N VAL A 780 11.02 0.87 -36.95
CA VAL A 780 11.65 -0.46 -36.95
C VAL A 780 10.59 -1.55 -36.67
N GLY A 781 9.71 -1.33 -35.69
CA GLY A 781 8.58 -2.23 -35.42
C GLY A 781 7.67 -2.44 -36.63
N MET A 782 7.33 -1.37 -37.36
CA MET A 782 6.56 -1.44 -38.61
C MET A 782 7.27 -2.30 -39.67
N LEU A 783 8.57 -2.10 -39.89
CA LEU A 783 9.33 -2.89 -40.87
C LEU A 783 9.37 -4.38 -40.52
N LEU A 784 9.54 -4.70 -39.23
CA LEU A 784 9.52 -6.08 -38.74
C LEU A 784 8.15 -6.75 -38.96
N HIS A 785 7.06 -6.02 -38.72
CA HIS A 785 5.70 -6.51 -38.99
C HIS A 785 5.43 -6.70 -40.48
N LEU A 786 5.81 -5.75 -41.33
CA LEU A 786 5.68 -5.90 -42.79
C LEU A 786 6.48 -7.10 -43.30
N LEU A 787 7.70 -7.30 -42.81
CA LEU A 787 8.50 -8.48 -43.13
C LEU A 787 7.79 -9.77 -42.69
N ALA A 788 7.25 -9.82 -41.47
CA ALA A 788 6.49 -10.97 -41.00
C ALA A 788 5.25 -11.24 -41.86
N PHE A 789 4.50 -10.21 -42.27
CA PHE A 789 3.31 -10.37 -43.11
C PHE A 789 3.66 -10.90 -44.50
N VAL A 790 4.75 -10.43 -45.11
CA VAL A 790 5.24 -10.95 -46.39
C VAL A 790 5.67 -12.41 -46.26
N LEU A 791 6.42 -12.77 -45.21
CA LEU A 791 6.83 -14.16 -45.00
C LEU A 791 5.62 -15.08 -44.77
N ILE A 792 4.63 -14.62 -44.01
CA ILE A 792 3.37 -15.36 -43.77
C ILE A 792 2.60 -15.55 -45.09
N PHE A 793 2.51 -14.50 -45.92
CA PHE A 793 1.87 -14.57 -47.23
C PHE A 793 2.55 -15.61 -48.15
N LEU A 794 3.88 -15.71 -48.09
CA LEU A 794 4.63 -16.63 -48.94
C LEU A 794 4.49 -18.09 -48.50
N ILE A 795 4.35 -18.34 -47.20
CA ILE A 795 4.49 -19.69 -46.62
C ILE A 795 3.18 -20.36 -46.21
N LEU A 796 2.10 -19.59 -45.97
CA LEU A 796 0.83 -20.12 -45.49
C LEU A 796 -0.26 -20.07 -46.58
N PRO A 797 -1.07 -21.14 -46.73
CA PRO A 797 -2.17 -21.15 -47.70
C PRO A 797 -3.27 -20.15 -47.36
N ASN A 798 -3.91 -19.59 -48.38
CA ASN A 798 -4.92 -18.53 -48.20
C ASN A 798 -6.14 -18.96 -47.37
N GLU A 799 -6.53 -20.24 -47.44
CA GLU A 799 -7.71 -20.79 -46.77
C GLU A 799 -7.43 -21.32 -45.35
N SER A 800 -6.17 -21.31 -44.92
CA SER A 800 -5.75 -21.85 -43.62
C SER A 800 -6.45 -21.23 -42.39
N PRO A 801 -6.94 -19.96 -42.37
CA PRO A 801 -7.70 -19.46 -41.22
C PRO A 801 -9.09 -20.10 -41.08
N LEU A 802 -9.70 -20.52 -42.20
CA LEU A 802 -11.09 -20.98 -42.23
C LEU A 802 -11.24 -22.47 -41.91
N GLY A 803 -10.20 -23.27 -42.18
CA GLY A 803 -10.21 -24.68 -41.88
C GLY A 803 -8.97 -25.42 -42.39
N PRO A 804 -8.86 -26.72 -42.10
CA PRO A 804 -7.76 -27.55 -42.57
C PRO A 804 -7.66 -27.54 -44.09
N THR A 805 -6.47 -27.28 -44.63
CA THR A 805 -6.24 -27.18 -46.07
C THR A 805 -4.92 -27.83 -46.47
N ASP A 806 -4.94 -28.49 -47.63
CA ASP A 806 -3.76 -29.03 -48.31
C ASP A 806 -3.36 -28.19 -49.54
N LYS A 807 -3.99 -27.02 -49.72
CA LYS A 807 -3.65 -26.12 -50.83
C LYS A 807 -2.20 -25.66 -50.71
N THR A 808 -1.52 -25.60 -51.85
CA THR A 808 -0.13 -25.17 -51.93
C THR A 808 -0.02 -23.67 -51.67
N ALA A 809 0.85 -23.28 -50.73
CA ALA A 809 1.34 -21.92 -50.61
C ALA A 809 2.34 -21.60 -51.75
N ILE A 810 2.77 -20.35 -51.87
CA ILE A 810 3.74 -19.92 -52.89
C ILE A 810 5.09 -20.61 -52.66
N ILE A 811 5.51 -20.69 -51.40
CA ILE A 811 6.67 -21.45 -50.94
C ILE A 811 6.18 -22.62 -50.12
N ARG A 812 6.83 -23.78 -50.24
CA ARG A 812 6.47 -24.98 -49.46
C ARG A 812 6.46 -24.64 -47.95
N PRO A 813 5.35 -24.90 -47.24
CA PRO A 813 5.22 -24.65 -45.81
C PRO A 813 6.36 -25.30 -45.01
N ASN A 814 7.08 -24.49 -44.24
CA ASN A 814 8.22 -24.89 -43.42
C ASN A 814 8.02 -24.39 -41.98
N VAL A 815 8.09 -25.32 -41.02
CA VAL A 815 7.85 -25.04 -39.60
C VAL A 815 8.85 -24.03 -39.02
N VAL A 816 10.12 -24.09 -39.39
CA VAL A 816 11.16 -23.19 -38.87
C VAL A 816 10.87 -21.74 -39.27
N ILE A 817 10.54 -21.50 -40.53
CA ILE A 817 10.22 -20.14 -41.03
C ILE A 817 8.93 -19.63 -40.38
N ALA A 818 7.94 -20.49 -40.17
CA ALA A 818 6.71 -20.13 -39.49
C ALA A 818 6.91 -19.77 -38.01
N LEU A 819 7.74 -20.54 -37.28
CA LEU A 819 8.13 -20.20 -35.90
C LEU A 819 8.90 -18.88 -35.85
N PHE A 820 9.76 -18.62 -36.84
CA PHE A 820 10.45 -17.35 -36.99
C PHE A 820 9.47 -16.19 -37.26
N CYS A 821 8.42 -16.40 -38.05
CA CYS A 821 7.34 -15.41 -38.21
C CYS A 821 6.64 -15.11 -36.88
N GLY A 822 6.38 -16.14 -36.06
CA GLY A 822 5.86 -15.96 -34.70
C GLY A 822 6.76 -15.09 -33.82
N PHE A 823 8.07 -15.33 -33.86
CA PHE A 823 9.06 -14.48 -33.19
C PHE A 823 9.03 -13.04 -33.72
N LEU A 824 9.04 -12.83 -35.04
CA LEU A 824 9.03 -11.50 -35.66
C LEU A 824 7.78 -10.70 -35.32
N LEU A 825 6.59 -11.33 -35.29
CA LEU A 825 5.35 -10.68 -34.88
C LEU A 825 5.44 -10.12 -33.45
N SER A 826 5.95 -10.93 -32.52
CA SER A 826 6.13 -10.55 -31.11
C SER A 826 7.25 -9.51 -30.93
N PHE A 827 8.36 -9.67 -31.66
CA PHE A 827 9.47 -8.73 -31.62
C PHE A 827 9.10 -7.35 -32.19
N GLY A 828 8.35 -7.31 -33.29
CA GLY A 828 7.76 -6.08 -33.81
C GLY A 828 6.81 -5.44 -32.81
N ASP A 829 5.92 -6.23 -32.18
CA ASP A 829 4.97 -5.73 -31.16
C ASP A 829 5.70 -5.14 -29.95
N ALA A 830 6.86 -5.71 -29.58
CA ALA A 830 7.70 -5.20 -28.51
C ALA A 830 8.05 -3.72 -28.71
N PHE A 831 8.38 -3.31 -29.94
CA PHE A 831 8.67 -1.90 -30.26
C PHE A 831 7.43 -1.03 -30.10
N TRP A 832 6.30 -1.44 -30.68
CA TRP A 832 5.04 -0.71 -30.59
C TRP A 832 4.57 -0.53 -29.15
N SER A 833 4.42 -1.64 -28.43
CA SER A 833 3.94 -1.67 -27.05
C SER A 833 4.84 -0.86 -26.12
N THR A 834 6.17 -1.00 -26.23
CA THR A 834 7.12 -0.22 -25.42
C THR A 834 6.99 1.28 -25.67
N GLN A 835 6.89 1.70 -26.94
CA GLN A 835 6.81 3.12 -27.28
C GLN A 835 5.45 3.73 -26.95
N ILE A 836 4.35 2.99 -27.10
CA ILE A 836 3.00 3.43 -26.69
C ILE A 836 2.97 3.66 -25.18
N PHE A 837 3.45 2.70 -24.38
CA PHE A 837 3.48 2.83 -22.92
C PHE A 837 4.34 4.01 -22.50
N ALA A 838 5.55 4.14 -23.05
CA ALA A 838 6.42 5.26 -22.78
C ALA A 838 5.79 6.60 -23.18
N PHE A 839 5.07 6.65 -24.31
CA PHE A 839 4.35 7.85 -24.73
C PHE A 839 3.23 8.23 -23.76
N LEU A 840 2.41 7.27 -23.33
CA LEU A 840 1.30 7.51 -22.41
C LEU A 840 1.78 7.96 -21.03
N ILE A 841 2.78 7.28 -20.48
CA ILE A 841 3.40 7.60 -19.18
C ILE A 841 3.91 9.03 -19.15
N THR A 842 4.61 9.45 -20.21
CA THR A 842 5.28 10.75 -20.25
C THR A 842 4.35 11.92 -20.59
N ASN A 843 3.34 11.69 -21.42
CA ASN A 843 2.44 12.75 -21.87
C ASN A 843 1.15 12.86 -21.05
N TYR A 844 0.79 11.84 -20.27
CA TYR A 844 -0.42 11.82 -19.44
C TYR A 844 -0.16 11.34 -17.99
N PRO A 845 0.87 11.82 -17.26
CA PRO A 845 1.19 11.30 -15.93
C PRO A 845 0.05 11.49 -14.91
N ASN A 846 -0.62 12.65 -14.94
CA ASN A 846 -1.72 12.99 -14.04
C ASN A 846 -3.07 12.36 -14.42
N ARG A 847 -3.18 11.87 -15.66
CA ARG A 847 -4.38 11.21 -16.21
C ARG A 847 -4.04 9.81 -16.75
N SER A 848 -3.11 9.14 -16.07
CA SER A 848 -2.52 7.89 -16.55
C SER A 848 -3.56 6.78 -16.59
N ALA A 849 -4.38 6.63 -15.54
CA ALA A 849 -5.48 5.67 -15.53
C ALA A 849 -6.44 5.89 -16.71
N GLU A 850 -6.89 7.12 -16.94
CA GLU A 850 -7.79 7.46 -18.04
C GLU A 850 -7.15 7.16 -19.41
N SER A 851 -5.86 7.48 -19.59
CA SER A 851 -5.16 7.23 -20.86
C SER A 851 -4.94 5.74 -21.15
N PHE A 852 -4.64 4.93 -20.13
CA PHE A 852 -4.45 3.49 -20.29
C PHE A 852 -5.79 2.76 -20.46
N ALA A 853 -6.86 3.24 -19.83
CA ALA A 853 -8.21 2.76 -20.08
C ALA A 853 -8.65 3.01 -21.54
N LEU A 854 -8.38 4.21 -22.09
CA LEU A 854 -8.66 4.49 -23.50
C LEU A 854 -7.82 3.62 -24.45
N PHE A 855 -6.53 3.43 -24.15
CA PHE A 855 -5.69 2.52 -24.91
C PHE A 855 -6.29 1.11 -24.96
N LYS A 856 -6.66 0.56 -23.80
CA LYS A 856 -7.26 -0.77 -23.72
C LYS A 856 -8.66 -0.85 -24.31
N PHE A 857 -9.46 0.21 -24.24
CA PHE A 857 -10.74 0.30 -24.91
C PHE A 857 -10.60 0.14 -26.44
N TYR A 858 -9.79 0.98 -27.09
CA TYR A 858 -9.61 0.91 -28.54
C TYR A 858 -8.95 -0.41 -28.96
N GLN A 859 -7.97 -0.89 -28.19
CA GLN A 859 -7.32 -2.18 -28.46
C GLN A 859 -8.35 -3.33 -28.41
N SER A 860 -9.11 -3.46 -27.33
CA SER A 860 -10.08 -4.55 -27.14
C SER A 860 -11.27 -4.48 -28.11
N LEU A 861 -11.76 -3.28 -28.44
CA LEU A 861 -12.83 -3.08 -29.43
C LEU A 861 -12.43 -3.65 -30.79
N LEU A 862 -11.25 -3.26 -31.31
CA LEU A 862 -10.78 -3.74 -32.61
C LEU A 862 -10.40 -5.22 -32.56
N THR A 863 -9.83 -5.71 -31.46
CA THR A 863 -9.61 -7.15 -31.27
C THR A 863 -10.91 -7.95 -31.38
N SER A 864 -11.99 -7.50 -30.71
CA SER A 864 -13.29 -8.19 -30.72
C SER A 864 -13.93 -8.21 -32.12
N ILE A 865 -13.92 -7.08 -32.84
CA ILE A 865 -14.42 -7.00 -34.22
C ILE A 865 -13.65 -7.96 -35.13
N PHE A 866 -12.32 -8.00 -35.02
CA PHE A 866 -11.50 -8.85 -35.89
C PHE A 866 -11.54 -10.33 -35.50
N PHE A 867 -11.81 -10.68 -34.24
CA PHE A 867 -12.12 -12.07 -33.90
C PHE A 867 -13.41 -12.52 -34.59
N TYR A 868 -14.45 -11.68 -34.59
CA TYR A 868 -15.70 -12.00 -35.30
C TYR A 868 -15.48 -12.09 -36.82
N LEU A 869 -14.70 -11.17 -37.41
CA LEU A 869 -14.40 -11.21 -38.84
C LEU A 869 -13.48 -12.38 -39.23
N SER A 870 -12.73 -12.96 -38.29
CA SER A 870 -11.72 -13.98 -38.61
C SER A 870 -12.30 -15.28 -39.17
N SER A 871 -13.54 -15.62 -38.81
CA SER A 871 -14.27 -16.78 -39.36
C SER A 871 -14.79 -16.58 -40.78
N HIS A 872 -14.70 -15.36 -41.33
CA HIS A 872 -15.26 -15.02 -42.64
C HIS A 872 -14.21 -14.57 -43.67
N LEU A 873 -13.01 -14.19 -43.21
CA LEU A 873 -11.98 -13.63 -44.06
C LEU A 873 -10.88 -14.65 -44.39
N LEU A 874 -10.40 -14.63 -45.63
CA LEU A 874 -9.23 -15.40 -46.05
C LEU A 874 -7.94 -14.77 -45.50
N LEU A 875 -6.84 -15.53 -45.46
CA LEU A 875 -5.57 -15.09 -44.88
C LEU A 875 -5.04 -13.83 -45.57
N HIS A 876 -5.12 -13.76 -46.90
CA HIS A 876 -4.60 -12.62 -47.65
C HIS A 876 -5.32 -11.31 -47.29
N TRP A 877 -6.62 -11.36 -47.00
CA TRP A 877 -7.39 -10.19 -46.55
C TRP A 877 -6.94 -9.73 -45.17
N HIS A 878 -6.69 -10.67 -44.24
CA HIS A 878 -6.12 -10.35 -42.93
C HIS A 878 -4.77 -9.64 -43.06
N LEU A 879 -3.86 -10.18 -43.90
CA LEU A 879 -2.53 -9.62 -44.11
C LEU A 879 -2.58 -8.25 -44.80
N LEU A 880 -3.50 -8.05 -45.75
CA LEU A 880 -3.71 -6.76 -46.41
C LEU A 880 -4.17 -5.70 -45.41
N ILE A 881 -5.18 -6.02 -44.58
CA ILE A 881 -5.69 -5.11 -43.56
C ILE A 881 -4.60 -4.77 -42.53
N LEU A 882 -3.82 -5.77 -42.10
CA LEU A 882 -2.68 -5.57 -41.19
C LEU A 882 -1.59 -4.68 -41.81
N SER A 883 -1.28 -4.88 -43.09
CA SER A 883 -0.26 -4.10 -43.82
C SER A 883 -0.68 -2.64 -44.00
N ILE A 884 -1.95 -2.38 -44.31
CA ILE A 884 -2.48 -1.01 -44.43
C ILE A 884 -2.55 -0.35 -43.04
N SER A 885 -3.05 -1.08 -42.04
CA SER A 885 -3.24 -0.53 -40.68
C SER A 885 -1.91 -0.26 -39.97
N VAL A 886 -0.84 -1.03 -40.19
CA VAL A 886 0.48 -0.74 -39.59
C VAL A 886 1.09 0.55 -40.14
N ILE A 887 0.96 0.79 -41.45
CA ILE A 887 1.44 2.02 -42.10
C ILE A 887 0.63 3.21 -41.58
N PHE A 888 -0.69 3.09 -41.55
CA PHE A 888 -1.58 4.14 -41.02
C PHE A 888 -1.33 4.42 -39.54
N GLY A 889 -1.12 3.37 -38.74
CA GLY A 889 -0.73 3.48 -37.33
C GLY A 889 0.60 4.22 -37.16
N TYR A 890 1.59 3.96 -38.02
CA TYR A 890 2.90 4.63 -37.94
C TYR A 890 2.77 6.12 -38.24
N LEU A 891 2.09 6.46 -39.34
CA LEU A 891 1.83 7.85 -39.71
C LEU A 891 1.07 8.58 -38.59
N SER A 892 0.07 7.94 -38.00
CA SER A 892 -0.70 8.49 -36.88
C SER A 892 0.15 8.71 -35.63
N PHE A 893 1.08 7.79 -35.32
CA PHE A 893 2.03 7.94 -34.22
C PHE A 893 2.98 9.14 -34.44
N VAL A 894 3.49 9.31 -35.67
CA VAL A 894 4.35 10.45 -36.04
C VAL A 894 3.59 11.77 -35.90
N VAL A 895 2.32 11.81 -36.33
CA VAL A 895 1.45 13.00 -36.15
C VAL A 895 1.27 13.31 -34.67
N ALA A 896 0.97 12.31 -33.84
CA ALA A 896 0.80 12.48 -32.39
C ALA A 896 2.10 12.98 -31.71
N GLU A 897 3.26 12.49 -32.13
CA GLU A 897 4.57 12.94 -31.65
C GLU A 897 4.88 14.40 -32.08
N LYS A 898 4.54 14.76 -33.32
CA LYS A 898 4.73 16.13 -33.84
C LYS A 898 3.85 17.15 -33.11
N MET A 899 2.59 16.81 -32.84
CA MET A 899 1.67 17.66 -32.07
C MET A 899 2.20 17.96 -30.66
N GLU A 900 2.90 17.00 -30.04
CA GLU A 900 3.55 17.21 -28.74
C GLU A 900 4.77 18.15 -28.86
N GLY A 901 5.59 17.96 -29.88
CA GLY A 901 6.75 18.83 -30.13
C GLY A 901 6.37 20.30 -30.36
N GLN A 902 5.29 20.56 -31.11
CA GLN A 902 4.79 21.91 -31.35
C GLN A 902 4.29 22.58 -30.06
N ARG A 903 3.60 21.83 -29.19
CA ARG A 903 3.12 22.36 -27.91
C ARG A 903 4.27 22.74 -26.97
N LYS A 904 5.33 21.93 -26.89
CA LYS A 904 6.53 22.23 -26.12
C LYS A 904 7.23 23.49 -26.63
N ASN A 905 7.32 23.67 -27.96
CA ASN A 905 7.93 24.85 -28.56
C ASN A 905 7.12 26.13 -28.30
N ASN A 906 5.80 26.09 -28.50
CA ASN A 906 4.94 27.27 -28.29
C ASN A 906 4.96 27.74 -26.83
N GLY A 907 4.89 26.83 -25.85
CA GLY A 907 4.98 27.19 -24.43
C GLY A 907 6.35 27.78 -24.03
N THR A 908 7.43 27.39 -24.73
CA THR A 908 8.77 27.96 -24.50
C THR A 908 8.87 29.38 -25.07
N THR A 909 8.20 29.66 -26.19
CA THR A 909 8.13 30.99 -26.82
C THR A 909 7.29 31.96 -25.99
N GLU A 910 6.13 31.53 -25.48
CA GLU A 910 5.27 32.34 -24.59
C GLU A 910 5.96 32.66 -23.25
N GLN A 911 6.76 31.74 -22.70
CA GLN A 911 7.58 32.01 -21.51
C GLN A 911 8.77 32.92 -21.75
N LYS A 912 9.27 33.01 -22.99
CA LYS A 912 10.29 34.01 -23.36
C LYS A 912 9.67 35.39 -23.58
N GLN A 913 8.43 35.46 -24.03
CA GLN A 913 7.70 36.72 -24.23
C GLN A 913 7.13 37.30 -22.93
N THR A 914 6.86 36.49 -21.91
CA THR A 914 6.39 36.97 -20.59
C THR A 914 7.52 37.33 -19.61
N ASN A 915 8.75 36.91 -19.90
CA ASN A 915 9.95 37.25 -19.12
C ASN A 915 10.76 38.44 -19.71
N ASN A 916 10.40 38.89 -20.90
CA ASN A 916 10.83 40.16 -21.50
C ASN A 916 9.72 41.20 -21.28
#